data_AF-A0A6V8MYA4-F1
#
_entry.id   AF-A0A6V8MYA4-F1
#
_cell.length_a   1.000
_cell.length_b   1.000
_cell.length_c   1.000
_cell.angle_alpha   90.00
_cell.angle_beta   90.00
_cell.angle_gamma   90.00
#
_symmetry.space_group_name_H-M   'P 1'
#
loop_
_entity.id
_entity.type
_entity.pdbx_description
1 polymer ?
#
loop_
_entity_poly.entity_id
_entity_poly.type
_entity_poly.pdbx_seq_one_letter_code
_entity_poly.pdbx_strand_id
1 'polypeptide(L)'
;MVVDNNSSDDTRAVTEQAAASSEVAITYVFEGRQGLSFARNAGIENAAGEVVAFVDDDIDAEPGWLAAIVAAFADSKVACAGGPIRPVWPSERPEWLTDDWVPYLTINEFDAARKAGSFTWPDTPWGANISFRKNVFDSIGLFPTNLGRIGSSLLSNEEVNICKKIAQAGLRIAFAPEAVIHHKIDPHRVTRQWFYHRTYWQGRSDAILDANSQSGNYDGICQRLRRYLEVAAKEGAVSFTARCARKIAIGYLFEFAFAGQQERSVPALRAISRYIDQLQAVPQLAAAAASLPEGASDLLGKSILVVDYEVPQFDKYAGSRTTFMYLKLLAELGLKVYFLPDDFEQREPYSTTLEDLGITVLQGEWYRENWQRWVVDHRSELDYVLFNRPNITVSYIDFVKAHTDAVILFQGHDLHYLRLSRKYEVDGDPETLQEAETYREIEFEIIEKSDATLTYSEYERQVLADLLPGERIHAVPLFFYDDFPAERLSFAGRKDIMFVGGCGHKPNLDAILWFAREIFPKVLAQVPDMVLHVIGTYPPQEVRDLACDNIRIHGHVSEQELEEYYRQIRMVVIPLRFGAGVKGKTVEALRNGVPMVSTAIGLEGIPGIDAVSRPADRAEDFAQAVVAQYQDEKSLELTSALYREFARVAFHSSAAKRTLADILVGVPLKERPAPHQPETENAMPRLIAMYLPQYHPIPENDEWWGKGFTEWRNVAKAKPLFKGHYQPHVPADLSFYDLRLEETRIAQAELARQYGVHGFCYYHYWFNGRRLLETPLEAMLKSGKPDFPFCVCWANENWTRRWDGEEQNVLMKQVYSEEDDRNHIRDLFRVFEDPRYIRVNGKPMFLVYRTENIPDPAATARIWREEARAAGIGELYLVRVESIGTCDPASIGFDAALEFAPDWQKKGPRIMPEQDTKLPGLDLLNEVYRNNYVHHYDNLADEMMAKPGVPYKRFRCVTPSWDNSARRQEGANIFVGSTPDKYRQWLEHVLSFTRQRFGGDERIAFVNAWNEWAEGNHLEPDQKFGRAYLEATKSALDGVYEVPVQPAAVQEVDLSQYQHEVLALQQQLAAVQREKEELERAAALLKEQLAARDELVAAREARIEDLLHSASWKVTEPLRKAYEVAQKMQGKK
;
A
#
# COMPACT_ATOMS: atom_id res chain seq x y z
N MET A 1 -19.10 -27.75 36.82
CA MET A 1 -19.95 -27.51 35.63
C MET A 1 -19.38 -26.30 34.93
N VAL A 2 -19.17 -26.41 33.62
CA VAL A 2 -18.73 -25.33 32.74
C VAL A 2 -19.89 -25.05 31.79
N VAL A 3 -20.34 -23.79 31.74
CA VAL A 3 -21.37 -23.35 30.81
C VAL A 3 -20.68 -22.56 29.69
N ASP A 4 -20.55 -23.19 28.53
CA ASP A 4 -20.02 -22.56 27.32
C ASP A 4 -21.13 -21.73 26.67
N ASN A 5 -20.92 -20.41 26.60
CA ASN A 5 -21.86 -19.49 26.00
C ASN A 5 -21.45 -19.08 24.59
N ASN A 6 -21.66 -20.00 23.66
CA ASN A 6 -21.47 -19.78 22.23
C ASN A 6 -20.03 -19.37 21.89
N SER A 7 -19.04 -20.01 22.53
CA SER A 7 -17.62 -19.80 22.23
C SER A 7 -17.28 -20.36 20.85
N SER A 8 -16.39 -19.68 20.13
CA SER A 8 -15.96 -20.06 18.76
C SER A 8 -14.64 -20.82 18.71
N ASP A 9 -14.08 -21.15 19.87
CA ASP A 9 -12.75 -21.75 20.03
C ASP A 9 -12.84 -23.19 20.57
N ASP A 10 -11.71 -23.72 21.02
CA ASP A 10 -11.59 -25.10 21.51
C ASP A 10 -12.13 -25.29 22.94
N THR A 11 -12.93 -24.36 23.49
CA THR A 11 -13.49 -24.42 24.86
C THR A 11 -14.12 -25.77 25.20
N ARG A 12 -14.88 -26.34 24.25
CA ARG A 12 -15.48 -27.67 24.42
C ARG A 12 -14.43 -28.76 24.60
N ALA A 13 -13.42 -28.80 23.73
CA ALA A 13 -12.38 -29.81 23.78
C ALA A 13 -11.55 -29.70 25.06
N VAL A 14 -11.19 -28.48 25.48
CA VAL A 14 -10.48 -28.20 26.73
C VAL A 14 -11.30 -28.67 27.94
N THR A 15 -12.60 -28.40 27.94
CA THR A 15 -13.50 -28.83 29.03
C THR A 15 -13.63 -30.35 29.09
N GLU A 16 -13.80 -31.01 27.95
CA GLU A 16 -13.90 -32.48 27.88
C GLU A 16 -12.60 -33.16 28.33
N GLN A 17 -11.44 -32.59 27.98
CA GLN A 17 -10.13 -33.05 28.43
C GLN A 17 -9.92 -32.86 29.94
N ALA A 18 -10.32 -31.70 30.48
CA ALA A 18 -10.28 -31.44 31.92
C ALA A 18 -11.21 -32.40 32.68
N ALA A 19 -12.41 -32.67 32.14
CA ALA A 19 -13.35 -33.61 32.72
C ALA A 19 -12.79 -35.03 32.78
N ALA A 20 -12.00 -35.46 31.79
CA ALA A 20 -11.38 -36.78 31.75
C ALA A 20 -10.27 -36.98 32.79
N SER A 21 -9.67 -35.90 33.30
CA SER A 21 -8.51 -35.93 34.21
C SER A 21 -8.80 -35.42 35.62
N SER A 22 -9.99 -34.87 35.87
CA SER A 22 -10.37 -34.26 37.15
C SER A 22 -10.88 -35.29 38.16
N GLU A 23 -10.46 -35.13 39.43
CA GLU A 23 -11.01 -35.88 40.58
C GLU A 23 -12.42 -35.42 40.97
N VAL A 24 -12.85 -34.25 40.50
CA VAL A 24 -14.18 -33.67 40.70
C VAL A 24 -14.99 -33.79 39.41
N ALA A 25 -16.29 -34.11 39.52
CA ALA A 25 -17.16 -34.20 38.36
C ALA A 25 -17.30 -32.85 37.62
N ILE A 26 -16.83 -32.80 36.38
CA ILE A 26 -16.99 -31.66 35.48
C ILE A 26 -18.04 -32.02 34.41
N THR A 27 -19.07 -31.21 34.29
CA THR A 27 -20.11 -31.30 33.26
C THR A 27 -20.02 -30.11 32.33
N TYR A 28 -20.23 -30.34 31.04
CA TYR A 28 -20.28 -29.31 30.00
C TYR A 28 -21.73 -29.02 29.61
N VAL A 29 -22.09 -27.73 29.53
CA VAL A 29 -23.40 -27.26 29.07
C VAL A 29 -23.18 -26.19 28.00
N PHE A 30 -23.80 -26.36 26.84
CA PHE A 30 -23.74 -25.37 25.75
C PHE A 30 -24.99 -24.49 25.75
N GLU A 31 -24.80 -23.17 25.71
CA GLU A 31 -25.86 -22.16 25.58
C GLU A 31 -25.61 -21.30 24.34
N GLY A 32 -26.35 -21.57 23.27
CA GLY A 32 -26.19 -20.91 21.97
C GLY A 32 -26.71 -19.47 21.91
N ARG A 33 -27.46 -19.00 22.92
CA ARG A 33 -27.92 -17.60 22.99
C ARG A 33 -26.84 -16.76 23.66
N GLN A 34 -26.19 -15.88 22.88
CA GLN A 34 -25.11 -15.04 23.39
C GLN A 34 -25.57 -14.15 24.57
N GLY A 35 -24.83 -14.20 25.67
CA GLY A 35 -24.98 -13.32 26.83
C GLY A 35 -24.69 -14.01 28.17
N LEU A 36 -23.96 -13.33 29.05
CA LEU A 36 -23.55 -13.82 30.37
C LEU A 36 -24.74 -14.24 31.24
N SER A 37 -25.84 -13.49 31.18
CA SER A 37 -27.07 -13.83 31.92
C SER A 37 -27.74 -15.10 31.39
N PHE A 38 -27.64 -15.40 30.08
CA PHE A 38 -28.10 -16.70 29.55
C PHE A 38 -27.26 -17.84 30.11
N ALA A 39 -25.93 -17.67 30.13
CA ALA A 39 -25.00 -18.66 30.69
C ALA A 39 -25.28 -18.94 32.18
N ARG A 40 -25.44 -17.88 33.00
CA ARG A 40 -25.75 -18.02 34.42
C ARG A 40 -27.08 -18.71 34.66
N ASN A 41 -28.10 -18.38 33.87
CA ASN A 41 -29.42 -18.99 33.98
C ASN A 41 -29.39 -20.48 33.61
N ALA A 42 -28.73 -20.83 32.50
CA ALA A 42 -28.51 -22.23 32.12
C ALA A 42 -27.75 -22.99 33.22
N GLY A 43 -26.76 -22.35 33.85
CA GLY A 43 -26.06 -22.91 35.00
C GLY A 43 -26.98 -23.17 36.19
N ILE A 44 -27.84 -22.22 36.58
CA ILE A 44 -28.79 -22.41 37.69
C ILE A 44 -29.75 -23.57 37.42
N GLU A 45 -30.29 -23.64 36.20
CA GLU A 45 -31.24 -24.68 35.80
C GLU A 45 -30.60 -26.08 35.89
N ASN A 46 -29.36 -26.22 35.45
CA ASN A 46 -28.64 -27.50 35.41
C ASN A 46 -27.91 -27.86 36.72
N ALA A 47 -27.73 -26.93 37.65
CA ALA A 47 -27.02 -27.19 38.91
C ALA A 47 -27.81 -28.16 39.82
N ALA A 48 -27.18 -29.19 40.37
CA ALA A 48 -27.83 -30.10 41.33
C ALA A 48 -27.66 -29.68 42.81
N GLY A 49 -26.76 -28.73 43.09
CA GLY A 49 -26.42 -28.30 44.45
C GLY A 49 -27.45 -27.35 45.08
N GLU A 50 -27.52 -27.36 46.42
CA GLU A 50 -28.31 -26.40 47.21
C GLU A 50 -27.75 -24.98 47.13
N VAL A 51 -26.43 -24.86 46.94
CA VAL A 51 -25.70 -23.61 46.72
C VAL A 51 -25.07 -23.65 45.33
N VAL A 52 -25.26 -22.57 44.57
CA VAL A 52 -24.65 -22.35 43.25
C VAL A 52 -23.63 -21.24 43.39
N ALA A 53 -22.35 -21.58 43.22
CA ALA A 53 -21.24 -20.62 43.19
C ALA A 53 -20.86 -20.32 41.75
N PHE A 54 -20.65 -19.04 41.44
CA PHE A 54 -20.19 -18.56 40.15
C PHE A 54 -18.73 -18.13 40.26
N VAL A 55 -17.95 -18.53 39.26
CA VAL A 55 -16.55 -18.13 39.08
C VAL A 55 -16.29 -18.01 37.58
N ASP A 56 -15.53 -16.99 37.20
CA ASP A 56 -15.15 -16.75 35.80
C ASP A 56 -13.91 -17.60 35.44
N ASP A 57 -13.60 -17.72 34.15
CA ASP A 57 -12.47 -18.50 33.61
C ASP A 57 -11.10 -17.84 33.84
N ASP A 58 -11.08 -16.54 34.15
CA ASP A 58 -9.90 -15.74 34.47
C ASP A 58 -9.56 -15.69 35.98
N ILE A 59 -10.11 -16.62 36.77
CA ILE A 59 -10.02 -16.63 38.24
C ILE A 59 -9.25 -17.83 38.78
N ASP A 60 -8.37 -17.58 39.76
CA ASP A 60 -7.77 -18.61 40.63
C ASP A 60 -8.34 -18.50 42.06
N ALA A 61 -8.98 -19.55 42.57
CA ALA A 61 -9.53 -19.58 43.93
C ALA A 61 -8.50 -20.09 44.96
N GLU A 62 -8.44 -19.50 46.16
CA GLU A 62 -7.54 -19.98 47.23
C GLU A 62 -7.99 -21.34 47.81
N PRO A 63 -7.06 -22.17 48.32
CA PRO A 63 -7.41 -23.38 49.05
C PRO A 63 -8.39 -23.09 50.20
N GLY A 64 -9.53 -23.79 50.22
CA GLY A 64 -10.59 -23.58 51.21
C GLY A 64 -11.72 -22.63 50.78
N TRP A 65 -11.65 -22.00 49.59
CA TRP A 65 -12.68 -21.11 49.07
C TRP A 65 -14.10 -21.69 49.14
N LEU A 66 -14.31 -22.91 48.63
CA LEU A 66 -15.63 -23.57 48.69
C LEU A 66 -16.11 -23.80 50.13
N ALA A 67 -15.20 -24.16 51.05
CA ALA A 67 -15.55 -24.38 52.45
C ALA A 67 -15.99 -23.06 53.13
N ALA A 68 -15.32 -21.96 52.82
CA ALA A 68 -15.68 -20.63 53.30
C ALA A 68 -17.03 -20.15 52.76
N ILE A 69 -17.32 -20.41 51.47
CA ILE A 69 -18.63 -20.12 50.88
C ILE A 69 -19.73 -20.93 51.56
N VAL A 70 -19.55 -22.26 51.71
CA VAL A 70 -20.54 -23.12 52.36
C VAL A 70 -20.79 -22.71 53.82
N ALA A 71 -19.74 -22.32 54.56
CA ALA A 71 -19.87 -21.82 55.93
C ALA A 71 -20.76 -20.57 56.02
N ALA A 72 -20.72 -19.68 55.02
CA ALA A 72 -21.58 -18.49 54.99
C ALA A 72 -23.07 -18.84 54.86
N PHE A 73 -23.41 -19.96 54.23
CA PHE A 73 -24.78 -20.44 54.05
C PHE A 73 -25.32 -21.28 55.22
N ALA A 74 -24.53 -21.49 56.27
CA ALA A 74 -24.98 -22.17 57.50
C ALA A 74 -26.14 -21.41 58.18
N ASP A 75 -26.19 -20.08 58.04
CA ASP A 75 -27.36 -19.27 58.37
C ASP A 75 -28.41 -19.40 57.25
N SER A 76 -29.55 -20.02 57.55
CA SER A 76 -30.63 -20.24 56.58
C SER A 76 -31.25 -18.95 56.03
N LYS A 77 -30.98 -17.78 56.64
CA LYS A 77 -31.42 -16.47 56.13
C LYS A 77 -30.50 -15.91 55.05
N VAL A 78 -29.29 -16.45 54.89
CA VAL A 78 -28.34 -16.04 53.86
C VAL A 78 -28.74 -16.66 52.53
N ALA A 79 -29.05 -15.80 51.56
CA ALA A 79 -29.44 -16.19 50.21
C ALA A 79 -28.37 -15.88 49.16
N CYS A 80 -27.45 -14.96 49.47
CA CYS A 80 -26.31 -14.62 48.64
C CYS A 80 -25.06 -14.45 49.52
N ALA A 81 -23.92 -14.96 49.07
CA ALA A 81 -22.63 -14.78 49.71
C ALA A 81 -21.52 -14.64 48.68
N GLY A 82 -20.45 -13.94 49.03
CA GLY A 82 -19.22 -13.85 48.23
C GLY A 82 -18.08 -13.29 49.06
N GLY A 83 -16.87 -13.24 48.51
CA GLY A 83 -15.67 -12.88 49.26
C GLY A 83 -14.73 -11.90 48.56
N PRO A 84 -13.49 -11.78 49.06
CA PRO A 84 -12.47 -10.91 48.48
C PRO A 84 -12.09 -11.31 47.05
N ILE A 85 -11.85 -10.30 46.21
CA ILE A 85 -11.36 -10.44 44.84
C ILE A 85 -10.08 -9.61 44.74
N ARG A 86 -8.95 -10.30 44.63
CA ARG A 86 -7.60 -9.70 44.56
C ARG A 86 -7.13 -9.61 43.11
N PRO A 87 -6.48 -8.52 42.68
CA PRO A 87 -5.97 -8.43 41.32
C PRO A 87 -4.65 -9.18 41.16
N VAL A 88 -4.52 -9.94 40.07
CA VAL A 88 -3.23 -10.36 39.51
C VAL A 88 -2.94 -9.43 38.35
N TRP A 89 -2.02 -8.49 38.56
CA TRP A 89 -1.68 -7.50 37.55
C TRP A 89 -0.79 -8.10 36.46
N PRO A 90 -1.02 -7.77 35.18
CA PRO A 90 -0.17 -8.23 34.07
C PRO A 90 1.19 -7.53 34.07
N SER A 91 1.27 -6.33 34.64
CA SER A 91 2.46 -5.48 34.81
C SER A 91 2.30 -4.60 36.06
N GLU A 92 3.20 -3.64 36.29
CA GLU A 92 3.00 -2.69 37.38
C GLU A 92 1.70 -1.87 37.20
N ARG A 93 0.94 -1.71 38.29
CA ARG A 93 -0.30 -0.93 38.31
C ARG A 93 0.01 0.52 37.90
N PRO A 94 -0.66 1.07 36.87
CA PRO A 94 -0.41 2.45 36.45
C PRO A 94 -0.73 3.47 37.55
N GLU A 95 0.11 4.49 37.73
CA GLU A 95 -0.06 5.52 38.76
C GLU A 95 -1.42 6.26 38.68
N TRP A 96 -1.97 6.40 37.46
CA TRP A 96 -3.26 7.06 37.26
C TRP A 96 -4.46 6.23 37.73
N LEU A 97 -4.30 4.91 37.85
CA LEU A 97 -5.36 4.00 38.26
C LEU A 97 -5.44 3.99 39.79
N THR A 98 -6.12 4.96 40.38
CA THR A 98 -6.28 5.08 41.84
C THR A 98 -7.28 4.07 42.41
N ASP A 99 -7.32 3.91 43.73
CA ASP A 99 -8.17 2.90 44.41
C ASP A 99 -9.66 3.09 44.11
N ASP A 100 -10.10 4.32 43.80
CA ASP A 100 -11.48 4.63 43.41
C ASP A 100 -11.90 3.98 42.08
N TRP A 101 -10.93 3.69 41.21
CA TRP A 101 -11.18 3.18 39.85
C TRP A 101 -10.99 1.66 39.75
N VAL A 102 -10.19 1.07 40.63
CA VAL A 102 -9.97 -0.38 40.69
C VAL A 102 -11.28 -1.21 40.74
N PRO A 103 -12.36 -0.78 41.44
CA PRO A 103 -13.67 -1.44 41.38
C PRO A 103 -14.24 -1.74 39.99
N TYR A 104 -13.93 -0.92 38.97
CA TYR A 104 -14.45 -1.13 37.61
C TYR A 104 -13.83 -2.34 36.90
N LEU A 105 -12.76 -2.89 37.47
CA LEU A 105 -12.13 -4.16 37.09
C LEU A 105 -12.69 -5.36 37.86
N THR A 106 -13.78 -5.20 38.63
CA THR A 106 -14.36 -6.24 39.50
C THR A 106 -13.46 -6.59 40.71
N ILE A 107 -12.63 -5.65 41.17
CA ILE A 107 -11.71 -5.84 42.30
C ILE A 107 -12.21 -5.13 43.56
N ASN A 108 -12.45 -5.87 44.65
CA ASN A 108 -13.05 -5.33 45.87
C ASN A 108 -12.10 -5.30 47.10
N GLU A 109 -10.83 -5.70 46.95
CA GLU A 109 -9.85 -5.77 48.04
C GLU A 109 -9.53 -4.41 48.70
N PHE A 110 -9.68 -3.32 47.97
CA PHE A 110 -9.35 -1.96 48.41
C PHE A 110 -10.54 -1.23 49.07
N ASP A 111 -11.69 -1.90 49.20
CA ASP A 111 -12.88 -1.32 49.84
C ASP A 111 -12.79 -1.43 51.38
N ALA A 112 -12.52 -0.30 52.04
CA ALA A 112 -12.36 -0.22 53.48
C ALA A 112 -13.64 -0.57 54.27
N ALA A 113 -14.84 -0.39 53.68
CA ALA A 113 -16.10 -0.75 54.33
C ALA A 113 -16.31 -2.27 54.38
N ARG A 114 -15.85 -2.98 53.33
CA ARG A 114 -15.93 -4.45 53.25
C ARG A 114 -15.01 -5.16 54.25
N LYS A 115 -13.90 -4.52 54.65
CA LYS A 115 -12.99 -5.03 55.70
C LYS A 115 -13.55 -4.91 57.13
N ALA A 116 -14.58 -4.10 57.36
CA ALA A 116 -15.09 -3.79 58.71
C ALA A 116 -16.19 -4.76 59.23
N GLY A 117 -16.62 -5.75 58.44
CA GLY A 117 -17.49 -6.84 58.90
C GLY A 117 -19.01 -6.54 58.94
N SER A 118 -19.47 -5.38 58.47
CA SER A 118 -20.90 -5.08 58.28
C SER A 118 -21.27 -5.06 56.80
N PHE A 119 -21.68 -6.20 56.26
CA PHE A 119 -22.15 -6.31 54.88
C PHE A 119 -23.68 -6.23 54.84
N THR A 120 -24.22 -5.09 54.39
CA THR A 120 -25.68 -4.86 54.32
C THR A 120 -26.03 -4.11 53.05
N TRP A 121 -27.19 -4.39 52.45
CA TRP A 121 -27.69 -3.65 51.28
C TRP A 121 -27.55 -2.12 51.48
N PRO A 122 -26.97 -1.36 50.53
CA PRO A 122 -26.72 -1.70 49.12
C PRO A 122 -25.40 -2.43 48.80
N ASP A 123 -24.65 -2.89 49.79
CA ASP A 123 -23.42 -3.66 49.54
C ASP A 123 -23.74 -5.04 48.93
N THR A 124 -23.00 -5.41 47.89
CA THR A 124 -23.21 -6.66 47.12
C THR A 124 -21.88 -7.33 46.79
N PRO A 125 -21.80 -8.67 46.83
CA PRO A 125 -20.68 -9.38 46.23
C PRO A 125 -20.74 -9.18 44.71
N TRP A 126 -19.63 -9.41 44.02
CA TRP A 126 -19.53 -9.14 42.58
C TRP A 126 -19.37 -10.42 41.79
N GLY A 127 -19.73 -10.36 40.51
CA GLY A 127 -19.87 -11.51 39.62
C GLY A 127 -18.74 -12.55 39.66
N ALA A 128 -17.48 -12.11 39.81
CA ALA A 128 -16.33 -13.01 39.85
C ALA A 128 -16.26 -13.90 41.11
N ASN A 129 -16.89 -13.48 42.22
CA ASN A 129 -16.93 -14.25 43.48
C ASN A 129 -18.28 -14.08 44.17
N ILE A 130 -19.30 -14.72 43.59
CA ILE A 130 -20.67 -14.65 44.10
C ILE A 130 -21.32 -16.03 44.08
N SER A 131 -22.12 -16.30 45.11
CA SER A 131 -22.80 -17.56 45.31
C SER A 131 -24.20 -17.31 45.82
N PHE A 132 -25.12 -18.21 45.47
CA PHE A 132 -26.54 -18.10 45.84
C PHE A 132 -27.09 -19.43 46.33
N ARG A 133 -28.05 -19.36 47.24
CA ARG A 133 -28.89 -20.51 47.57
C ARG A 133 -29.83 -20.76 46.40
N LYS A 134 -29.80 -21.96 45.79
CA LYS A 134 -30.49 -22.23 44.51
C LYS A 134 -31.98 -21.91 44.55
N ASN A 135 -32.66 -22.25 45.65
CA ASN A 135 -34.11 -22.04 45.82
C ASN A 135 -34.52 -20.56 45.88
N VAL A 136 -33.58 -19.61 46.01
CA VAL A 136 -33.92 -18.19 46.03
C VAL A 136 -34.52 -17.74 44.69
N PHE A 137 -34.03 -18.31 43.59
CA PHE A 137 -34.45 -17.95 42.23
C PHE A 137 -35.91 -18.29 41.93
N ASP A 138 -36.50 -19.27 42.64
CA ASP A 138 -37.93 -19.57 42.56
C ASP A 138 -38.80 -18.40 43.02
N SER A 139 -38.28 -17.57 43.92
CA SER A 139 -39.00 -16.44 44.53
C SER A 139 -38.71 -15.08 43.88
N ILE A 140 -37.47 -14.86 43.39
CA ILE A 140 -37.03 -13.56 42.85
C ILE A 140 -36.84 -13.55 41.32
N GLY A 141 -36.96 -14.72 40.69
CA GLY A 141 -36.66 -14.93 39.27
C GLY A 141 -35.16 -15.02 38.97
N LEU A 142 -34.87 -15.45 37.75
CA LEU A 142 -33.52 -15.63 37.21
C LEU A 142 -32.84 -14.28 36.86
N PHE A 143 -31.58 -14.34 36.42
CA PHE A 143 -30.84 -13.15 35.96
C PHE A 143 -31.52 -12.52 34.74
N PRO A 144 -31.68 -11.18 34.71
CA PRO A 144 -32.28 -10.49 33.58
C PRO A 144 -31.38 -10.59 32.33
N THR A 145 -31.91 -11.14 31.24
CA THR A 145 -31.15 -11.37 30.00
C THR A 145 -30.89 -10.11 29.17
N ASN A 146 -31.50 -8.98 29.55
CA ASN A 146 -31.22 -7.66 28.99
C ASN A 146 -30.18 -6.86 29.79
N LEU A 147 -29.52 -7.48 30.77
CA LEU A 147 -28.47 -6.91 31.60
C LEU A 147 -27.30 -7.91 31.69
N GLY A 148 -26.09 -7.40 31.91
CA GLY A 148 -24.86 -8.20 31.83
C GLY A 148 -24.26 -8.29 30.43
N ARG A 149 -23.07 -8.88 30.35
CA ARG A 149 -22.22 -8.89 29.14
C ARG A 149 -22.90 -9.62 27.98
N ILE A 150 -22.85 -9.05 26.77
CA ILE A 150 -23.40 -9.64 25.53
C ILE A 150 -22.44 -9.31 24.37
N GLY A 151 -21.72 -10.30 23.84
CA GLY A 151 -20.69 -10.06 22.83
C GLY A 151 -19.65 -9.03 23.33
N SER A 152 -19.42 -7.96 22.56
CA SER A 152 -18.50 -6.87 22.92
C SER A 152 -19.08 -5.82 23.89
N SER A 153 -20.36 -5.94 24.28
CA SER A 153 -21.00 -5.04 25.24
C SER A 153 -20.43 -5.21 26.65
N LEU A 154 -20.06 -4.10 27.30
CA LEU A 154 -19.61 -4.09 28.70
C LEU A 154 -20.76 -3.86 29.70
N LEU A 155 -22.01 -4.16 29.34
CA LEU A 155 -23.14 -4.16 30.27
C LEU A 155 -22.85 -5.02 31.51
N SER A 156 -23.30 -4.57 32.67
CA SER A 156 -23.04 -5.18 33.98
C SER A 156 -24.25 -4.98 34.91
N ASN A 157 -24.11 -5.27 36.20
CA ASN A 157 -25.11 -5.07 37.27
C ASN A 157 -26.24 -6.11 37.34
N GLU A 158 -26.17 -7.20 36.59
CA GLU A 158 -27.13 -8.30 36.68
C GLU A 158 -27.16 -8.96 38.07
N GLU A 159 -26.00 -9.08 38.73
CA GLU A 159 -25.85 -9.54 40.10
C GLU A 159 -26.36 -8.52 41.12
N VAL A 160 -26.18 -7.23 40.84
CA VAL A 160 -26.72 -6.14 41.68
C VAL A 160 -28.25 -6.16 41.62
N ASN A 161 -28.83 -6.45 40.45
CA ASN A 161 -30.27 -6.64 40.28
C ASN A 161 -30.79 -7.79 41.16
N ILE A 162 -30.15 -8.96 41.11
CA ILE A 162 -30.52 -10.11 41.94
C ILE A 162 -30.38 -9.78 43.43
N CYS A 163 -29.27 -9.21 43.85
CA CYS A 163 -29.05 -8.83 45.24
C CYS A 163 -30.09 -7.82 45.75
N LYS A 164 -30.51 -6.86 44.91
CA LYS A 164 -31.60 -5.94 45.22
C LYS A 164 -32.90 -6.67 45.52
N LYS A 165 -33.26 -7.65 44.69
CA LYS A 165 -34.47 -8.46 44.89
C LYS A 165 -34.38 -9.33 46.15
N ILE A 166 -33.21 -9.90 46.44
CA ILE A 166 -32.93 -10.64 47.69
C ILE A 166 -33.18 -9.74 48.90
N ALA A 167 -32.62 -8.54 48.90
CA ALA A 167 -32.79 -7.58 49.99
C ALA A 167 -34.26 -7.15 50.14
N GLN A 168 -34.97 -6.92 49.03
CA GLN A 168 -36.41 -6.60 49.02
C GLN A 168 -37.29 -7.75 49.53
N ALA A 169 -36.85 -9.00 49.36
CA ALA A 169 -37.50 -10.18 49.93
C ALA A 169 -37.18 -10.39 51.43
N GLY A 170 -36.40 -9.50 52.05
CA GLY A 170 -36.03 -9.59 53.47
C GLY A 170 -34.98 -10.66 53.78
N LEU A 171 -34.30 -11.18 52.75
CA LEU A 171 -33.23 -12.17 52.88
C LEU A 171 -31.87 -11.49 53.03
N ARG A 172 -30.91 -12.21 53.59
CA ARG A 172 -29.58 -11.66 53.94
C ARG A 172 -28.56 -11.92 52.83
N ILE A 173 -27.71 -10.92 52.61
CA ILE A 173 -26.51 -11.00 51.78
C ILE A 173 -25.31 -11.01 52.73
N ALA A 174 -24.39 -11.96 52.57
CA ALA A 174 -23.22 -12.13 53.43
C ALA A 174 -21.92 -11.88 52.67
N PHE A 175 -20.88 -11.50 53.41
CA PHE A 175 -19.50 -11.46 52.93
C PHE A 175 -18.67 -12.49 53.68
N ALA A 176 -18.04 -13.39 52.94
CA ALA A 176 -17.20 -14.47 53.45
C ALA A 176 -15.72 -14.05 53.30
N PRO A 177 -15.06 -13.54 54.36
CA PRO A 177 -13.72 -12.95 54.26
C PRO A 177 -12.65 -13.98 53.86
N GLU A 178 -12.85 -15.26 54.20
CA GLU A 178 -11.93 -16.36 53.86
C GLU A 178 -12.19 -16.95 52.47
N ALA A 179 -13.26 -16.52 51.77
CA ALA A 179 -13.56 -16.98 50.42
C ALA A 179 -12.81 -16.12 49.39
N VAL A 180 -11.48 -16.22 49.37
CA VAL A 180 -10.62 -15.37 48.53
C VAL A 180 -10.45 -15.96 47.13
N ILE A 181 -10.51 -15.07 46.13
CA ILE A 181 -10.10 -15.37 44.75
C ILE A 181 -9.10 -14.35 44.22
N HIS A 182 -8.37 -14.73 43.18
CA HIS A 182 -7.40 -13.93 42.44
C HIS A 182 -7.87 -13.76 41.00
N HIS A 183 -8.08 -12.53 40.55
CA HIS A 183 -8.59 -12.17 39.23
C HIS A 183 -7.45 -11.73 38.32
N LYS A 184 -7.22 -12.46 37.23
CA LYS A 184 -6.21 -12.13 36.22
C LYS A 184 -6.68 -10.95 35.39
N ILE A 185 -6.03 -9.80 35.55
CA ILE A 185 -6.40 -8.59 34.82
C ILE A 185 -5.76 -8.61 33.44
N ASP A 186 -6.60 -8.60 32.42
CA ASP A 186 -6.16 -8.46 31.03
C ASP A 186 -5.43 -7.10 30.82
N PRO A 187 -4.24 -7.08 30.16
CA PRO A 187 -3.47 -5.86 29.87
C PRO A 187 -4.29 -4.74 29.20
N HIS A 188 -5.23 -5.06 28.33
CA HIS A 188 -6.06 -4.06 27.66
C HIS A 188 -6.95 -3.30 28.66
N ARG A 189 -7.36 -3.95 29.76
CA ARG A 189 -8.24 -3.36 30.79
C ARG A 189 -7.52 -2.34 31.68
N VAL A 190 -6.18 -2.28 31.65
CA VAL A 190 -5.39 -1.29 32.41
C VAL A 190 -5.03 -0.05 31.58
N THR A 191 -5.86 0.32 30.60
CA THR A 191 -5.71 1.52 29.78
C THR A 191 -6.78 2.57 30.08
N ARG A 192 -6.46 3.87 29.94
CA ARG A 192 -7.44 4.95 30.14
C ARG A 192 -8.61 4.87 29.15
N GLN A 193 -8.34 4.43 27.92
CA GLN A 193 -9.35 4.28 26.87
C GLN A 193 -10.38 3.21 27.22
N TRP A 194 -9.93 2.05 27.73
CA TRP A 194 -10.84 1.03 28.22
C TRP A 194 -11.73 1.56 29.36
N PHE A 195 -11.17 2.32 30.31
CA PHE A 195 -11.94 2.92 31.39
C PHE A 195 -13.00 3.91 30.90
N TYR A 196 -12.71 4.74 29.90
CA TYR A 196 -13.71 5.64 29.30
C TYR A 196 -14.87 4.87 28.66
N HIS A 197 -14.57 3.72 28.04
CA HIS A 197 -15.59 2.84 27.46
C HIS A 197 -16.38 2.08 28.53
N ARG A 198 -15.69 1.48 29.51
CA ARG A 198 -16.29 0.77 30.64
C ARG A 198 -17.23 1.65 31.46
N THR A 199 -16.84 2.89 31.73
CA THR A 199 -17.64 3.85 32.51
C THR A 199 -18.88 4.30 31.76
N TYR A 200 -18.79 4.45 30.43
CA TYR A 200 -19.98 4.64 29.60
C TYR A 200 -20.98 3.49 29.75
N TRP A 201 -20.50 2.25 29.62
CA TRP A 201 -21.35 1.06 29.79
C TRP A 201 -21.87 0.89 31.22
N GLN A 202 -21.13 1.35 32.23
CA GLN A 202 -21.64 1.44 33.60
C GLN A 202 -22.85 2.36 33.68
N GLY A 203 -22.80 3.52 33.02
CA GLY A 203 -23.93 4.43 32.90
C GLY A 203 -25.18 3.77 32.33
N ARG A 204 -25.02 3.04 31.22
CA ARG A 204 -26.12 2.26 30.63
C ARG A 204 -26.65 1.21 31.60
N SER A 205 -25.75 0.44 32.22
CA SER A 205 -26.09 -0.63 33.17
C SER A 205 -26.89 -0.09 34.35
N ASP A 206 -26.49 1.06 34.89
CA ASP A 206 -27.20 1.76 35.96
C ASP A 206 -28.60 2.20 35.49
N ALA A 207 -28.72 2.71 34.27
CA ALA A 207 -30.00 3.14 33.71
C ALA A 207 -30.97 1.97 33.48
N ILE A 208 -30.51 0.83 32.93
CA ILE A 208 -31.33 -0.40 32.80
C ILE A 208 -31.73 -0.90 34.19
N LEU A 209 -30.80 -0.93 35.16
CA LEU A 209 -31.07 -1.37 36.52
C LEU A 209 -32.15 -0.51 37.22
N ASP A 210 -32.07 0.81 37.04
CA ASP A 210 -33.04 1.76 37.60
C ASP A 210 -34.39 1.69 36.84
N ALA A 211 -34.39 1.50 35.52
CA ALA A 211 -35.60 1.29 34.71
C ALA A 211 -36.35 -0.02 35.06
N ASN A 212 -35.62 -1.08 35.41
CA ASN A 212 -36.18 -2.36 35.86
C ASN A 212 -36.77 -2.30 37.28
N SER A 213 -36.66 -1.17 38.00
CA SER A 213 -37.25 -1.03 39.33
C SER A 213 -38.75 -0.68 39.25
N GLN A 214 -39.60 -1.53 39.83
CA GLN A 214 -41.08 -1.40 39.78
C GLN A 214 -41.62 -0.09 40.38
N SER A 215 -40.81 0.64 41.16
CA SER A 215 -41.11 1.98 41.66
C SER A 215 -40.44 3.01 40.77
N GLY A 216 -41.21 3.78 39.99
CA GLY A 216 -40.72 4.92 39.20
C GLY A 216 -40.09 6.02 40.06
N ASN A 217 -38.90 5.77 40.62
CA ASN A 217 -38.15 6.65 41.50
C ASN A 217 -37.30 7.60 40.64
N TYR A 218 -37.97 8.52 39.95
CA TYR A 218 -37.33 9.56 39.13
C TYR A 218 -36.38 10.46 39.92
N ASP A 219 -36.63 10.64 41.21
CA ASP A 219 -35.75 11.40 42.09
C ASP A 219 -34.42 10.68 42.28
N GLY A 220 -34.43 9.36 42.49
CA GLY A 220 -33.21 8.55 42.54
C GLY A 220 -32.40 8.60 41.23
N ILE A 221 -33.09 8.54 40.09
CA ILE A 221 -32.50 8.68 38.76
C ILE A 221 -31.83 10.06 38.59
N CYS A 222 -32.55 11.14 38.89
CA CYS A 222 -32.04 12.51 38.80
C CYS A 222 -30.86 12.75 39.77
N GLN A 223 -30.90 12.15 40.95
CA GLN A 223 -29.89 12.32 41.99
C GLN A 223 -28.59 11.59 41.64
N ARG A 224 -28.67 10.38 41.06
CA ARG A 224 -27.51 9.63 40.57
C ARG A 224 -26.85 10.33 39.37
N LEU A 225 -27.65 10.75 38.39
CA LEU A 225 -27.15 11.55 37.26
C LEU A 225 -26.53 12.87 37.74
N ARG A 226 -27.19 13.60 38.63
CA ARG A 226 -26.65 14.84 39.22
C ARG A 226 -25.31 14.60 39.91
N ARG A 227 -25.14 13.51 40.66
CA ARG A 227 -23.87 13.16 41.30
C ARG A 227 -22.75 12.97 40.28
N TYR A 228 -23.01 12.26 39.18
CA TYR A 228 -22.02 12.10 38.11
C TYR A 228 -21.65 13.46 37.47
N LEU A 229 -22.64 14.31 37.25
CA LEU A 229 -22.44 15.66 36.69
C LEU A 229 -21.71 16.60 37.66
N GLU A 230 -21.99 16.53 38.96
CA GLU A 230 -21.32 17.31 40.00
C GLU A 230 -19.84 16.90 40.14
N VAL A 231 -19.53 15.61 40.08
CA VAL A 231 -18.13 15.12 40.04
C VAL A 231 -17.43 15.65 38.79
N ALA A 232 -18.08 15.59 37.62
CA ALA A 232 -17.52 16.11 36.38
C ALA A 232 -17.32 17.64 36.38
N ALA A 233 -18.08 18.39 37.18
CA ALA A 233 -18.00 19.85 37.28
C ALA A 233 -16.98 20.34 38.33
N LYS A 234 -16.80 19.59 39.43
CA LYS A 234 -15.83 19.93 40.49
C LYS A 234 -14.39 19.68 40.07
N GLU A 235 -14.18 18.59 39.34
CA GLU A 235 -12.89 18.20 38.79
C GLU A 235 -12.70 18.92 37.45
N GLY A 236 -11.60 19.64 37.26
CA GLY A 236 -11.36 20.42 36.03
C GLY A 236 -11.58 19.59 34.76
N ALA A 237 -12.04 20.22 33.67
CA ALA A 237 -12.59 19.57 32.48
C ALA A 237 -11.67 18.56 31.77
N VAL A 238 -10.40 18.43 32.16
CA VAL A 238 -9.40 17.55 31.55
C VAL A 238 -9.06 16.34 32.41
N SER A 239 -9.47 16.28 33.68
CA SER A 239 -9.08 15.19 34.59
C SER A 239 -9.69 13.85 34.16
N PHE A 240 -8.96 12.76 34.44
CA PHE A 240 -9.41 11.39 34.16
C PHE A 240 -10.78 11.12 34.83
N THR A 241 -10.92 11.52 36.09
CA THR A 241 -12.16 11.41 36.87
C THR A 241 -13.33 12.16 36.22
N ALA A 242 -13.10 13.41 35.78
CA ALA A 242 -14.14 14.21 35.14
C ALA A 242 -14.58 13.62 33.78
N ARG A 243 -13.65 13.00 33.03
CA ARG A 243 -13.97 12.33 31.76
C ARG A 243 -14.79 11.06 31.97
N CYS A 244 -14.37 10.21 32.92
CA CYS A 244 -15.11 9.00 33.27
C CYS A 244 -16.53 9.33 33.79
N ALA A 245 -16.68 10.31 34.69
CA ALA A 245 -17.99 10.73 35.18
C ALA A 245 -18.91 11.23 34.05
N ARG A 246 -18.37 11.94 33.06
CA ARG A 246 -19.10 12.31 31.84
C ARG A 246 -19.53 11.12 31.01
N LYS A 247 -18.65 10.14 30.81
CA LYS A 247 -18.98 8.91 30.08
C LYS A 247 -20.12 8.15 30.75
N ILE A 248 -20.10 8.01 32.09
CA ILE A 248 -21.21 7.42 32.85
C ILE A 248 -22.50 8.20 32.59
N ALA A 249 -22.47 9.54 32.71
CA ALA A 249 -23.65 10.35 32.45
C ALA A 249 -24.20 10.12 31.02
N ILE A 250 -23.34 10.13 30.00
CA ILE A 250 -23.76 9.92 28.60
C ILE A 250 -24.41 8.55 28.42
N GLY A 251 -23.83 7.47 28.97
CA GLY A 251 -24.42 6.13 28.84
C GLY A 251 -25.73 5.97 29.58
N TYR A 252 -25.83 6.60 30.74
CA TYR A 252 -27.08 6.65 31.47
C TYR A 252 -28.18 7.33 30.63
N LEU A 253 -27.86 8.45 29.99
CA LEU A 253 -28.80 9.19 29.15
C LEU A 253 -29.18 8.44 27.88
N PHE A 254 -28.22 7.79 27.24
CA PHE A 254 -28.44 7.00 26.03
C PHE A 254 -29.47 5.88 26.25
N GLU A 255 -29.37 5.16 27.36
CA GLU A 255 -30.31 4.07 27.62
C GLU A 255 -31.74 4.60 27.85
N PHE A 256 -31.88 5.71 28.57
CA PHE A 256 -33.18 6.36 28.77
C PHE A 256 -33.76 6.96 27.47
N ALA A 257 -32.92 7.33 26.51
CA ALA A 257 -33.33 7.80 25.19
C ALA A 257 -34.03 6.71 24.35
N PHE A 258 -33.51 5.49 24.44
CA PHE A 258 -33.93 4.35 23.62
C PHE A 258 -35.00 3.48 24.27
N ALA A 259 -35.20 3.55 25.59
CA ALA A 259 -36.13 2.67 26.33
C ALA A 259 -37.64 2.96 26.12
N GLY A 260 -38.04 3.84 25.20
CA GLY A 260 -39.45 3.98 24.77
C GLY A 260 -40.47 4.40 25.84
N GLN A 261 -40.06 4.92 27.01
CA GLN A 261 -41.03 5.40 28.01
C GLN A 261 -41.52 6.83 27.67
N GLN A 262 -42.52 6.88 26.80
CA GLN A 262 -42.93 8.04 25.98
C GLN A 262 -43.50 9.28 26.70
N GLU A 263 -43.72 9.30 28.02
CA GLU A 263 -44.34 10.47 28.69
C GLU A 263 -43.54 11.09 29.85
N ARG A 264 -42.46 10.47 30.33
CA ARG A 264 -41.84 10.85 31.61
C ARG A 264 -40.37 11.30 31.52
N SER A 265 -39.82 11.51 30.32
CA SER A 265 -38.42 11.91 30.07
C SER A 265 -38.15 13.43 30.08
N VAL A 266 -39.17 14.28 30.12
CA VAL A 266 -39.03 15.75 29.94
C VAL A 266 -38.14 16.45 31.00
N PRO A 267 -38.19 16.14 32.31
CA PRO A 267 -37.31 16.76 33.30
C PRO A 267 -35.85 16.33 33.16
N ALA A 268 -35.60 15.05 32.84
CA ALA A 268 -34.27 14.56 32.51
C ALA A 268 -33.73 15.28 31.26
N LEU A 269 -34.54 15.40 30.21
CA LEU A 269 -34.22 16.15 28.99
C LEU A 269 -33.94 17.64 29.24
N ARG A 270 -34.62 18.29 30.19
CA ARG A 270 -34.34 19.68 30.60
C ARG A 270 -33.06 19.83 31.42
N ALA A 271 -32.67 18.81 32.19
CA ALA A 271 -31.40 18.78 32.90
C ALA A 271 -30.23 18.52 31.93
N ILE A 272 -30.46 17.66 30.93
CA ILE A 272 -29.53 17.37 29.82
C ILE A 272 -29.32 18.60 28.96
N SER A 273 -30.39 19.27 28.52
CA SER A 273 -30.28 20.52 27.75
C SER A 273 -29.45 21.54 28.51
N ARG A 274 -29.75 21.77 29.80
CA ARG A 274 -28.96 22.69 30.63
C ARG A 274 -27.50 22.28 30.81
N TYR A 275 -27.20 20.99 30.88
CA TYR A 275 -25.82 20.50 30.97
C TYR A 275 -25.09 20.61 29.62
N ILE A 276 -25.75 20.33 28.50
CA ILE A 276 -25.23 20.52 27.14
C ILE A 276 -24.99 22.02 26.88
N ASP A 277 -25.91 22.89 27.29
CA ASP A 277 -25.77 24.35 27.21
C ASP A 277 -24.59 24.84 28.08
N GLN A 278 -24.34 24.20 29.23
CA GLN A 278 -23.16 24.45 30.07
C GLN A 278 -21.87 23.86 29.48
N LEU A 279 -21.93 22.77 28.72
CA LEU A 279 -20.79 22.19 27.98
C LEU A 279 -20.43 23.03 26.75
N GLN A 280 -21.40 23.64 26.07
CA GLN A 280 -21.17 24.63 25.02
C GLN A 280 -20.45 25.88 25.56
N ALA A 281 -20.58 26.17 26.86
CA ALA A 281 -19.82 27.19 27.57
C ALA A 281 -18.41 26.74 27.98
N VAL A 282 -17.87 25.61 27.48
CA VAL A 282 -16.49 25.16 27.73
C VAL A 282 -15.62 25.30 26.46
N PRO A 283 -15.16 26.51 26.11
CA PRO A 283 -14.06 26.73 25.16
C PRO A 283 -12.78 25.94 25.49
N GLN A 284 -12.62 25.49 26.74
CA GLN A 284 -11.40 24.84 27.25
C GLN A 284 -11.20 23.39 26.75
N LEU A 285 -12.24 22.67 26.31
CA LEU A 285 -12.09 21.31 25.77
C LEU A 285 -11.55 21.30 24.34
N ALA A 286 -11.97 22.27 23.51
CA ALA A 286 -11.35 22.52 22.21
C ALA A 286 -9.92 23.04 22.38
N ALA A 287 -9.66 23.91 23.37
CA ALA A 287 -8.32 24.43 23.67
C ALA A 287 -7.35 23.34 24.17
N ALA A 288 -7.79 22.37 24.99
CA ALA A 288 -6.95 21.26 25.46
C ALA A 288 -6.81 20.12 24.44
N ALA A 289 -7.71 20.02 23.46
CA ALA A 289 -7.55 19.16 22.28
C ALA A 289 -6.65 19.82 21.21
N ALA A 290 -6.49 21.15 21.26
CA ALA A 290 -5.64 21.91 20.35
C ALA A 290 -4.16 21.94 20.74
N SER A 291 -3.79 21.56 21.97
CA SER A 291 -2.37 21.44 22.34
C SER A 291 -1.79 20.17 21.74
N LEU A 292 -0.86 20.34 20.80
CA LEU A 292 -0.03 19.27 20.24
C LEU A 292 0.81 18.59 21.34
N PRO A 293 1.21 17.34 21.16
CA PRO A 293 2.04 16.64 22.14
C PRO A 293 3.43 17.26 22.28
N GLU A 294 4.07 16.94 23.40
CA GLU A 294 5.48 17.30 23.63
C GLU A 294 6.36 16.66 22.54
N GLY A 295 7.28 17.44 21.95
CA GLY A 295 8.07 17.01 20.79
C GLY A 295 7.41 17.23 19.42
N ALA A 296 6.15 17.67 19.34
CA ALA A 296 5.52 17.97 18.04
C ALA A 296 6.22 19.10 17.26
N SER A 297 6.96 19.98 17.96
CA SER A 297 7.85 20.97 17.33
C SER A 297 8.95 20.34 16.47
N ASP A 298 9.33 19.10 16.77
CA ASP A 298 10.42 18.38 16.10
C ASP A 298 10.00 17.84 14.74
N LEU A 299 8.69 17.82 14.47
CA LEU A 299 8.12 17.55 13.15
C LEU A 299 8.29 18.72 12.18
N LEU A 300 8.51 19.94 12.69
CA LEU A 300 8.64 21.12 11.84
C LEU A 300 9.86 21.01 10.93
N GLY A 301 9.64 21.11 9.62
CA GLY A 301 10.69 20.98 8.61
C GLY A 301 11.12 19.55 8.30
N LYS A 302 10.53 18.54 8.96
CA LYS A 302 10.65 17.13 8.54
C LYS A 302 9.92 16.91 7.22
N SER A 303 10.33 15.92 6.45
CA SER A 303 9.66 15.64 5.18
C SER A 303 8.99 14.27 5.14
N ILE A 304 7.89 14.18 4.40
CA ILE A 304 7.13 12.96 4.20
C ILE A 304 6.76 12.78 2.73
N LEU A 305 7.03 11.58 2.20
CA LEU A 305 6.51 11.14 0.91
C LEU A 305 5.25 10.31 1.13
N VAL A 306 4.14 10.70 0.52
CA VAL A 306 2.88 9.93 0.53
C VAL A 306 2.65 9.34 -0.85
N VAL A 307 2.41 8.03 -0.93
CA VAL A 307 2.19 7.31 -2.20
C VAL A 307 0.79 6.70 -2.20
N ASP A 308 -0.01 6.97 -3.24
CA ASP A 308 -1.38 6.45 -3.41
C ASP A 308 -1.68 6.23 -4.90
N TYR A 309 -2.81 5.59 -5.23
CA TYR A 309 -3.18 5.18 -6.59
C TYR A 309 -3.26 6.35 -7.59
N GLU A 310 -3.91 7.44 -7.20
CA GLU A 310 -4.13 8.62 -8.05
C GLU A 310 -4.21 9.88 -7.19
N VAL A 311 -4.10 11.07 -7.81
CA VAL A 311 -4.36 12.34 -7.11
C VAL A 311 -5.76 12.30 -6.46
N PRO A 312 -5.87 12.55 -5.13
CA PRO A 312 -7.11 12.32 -4.40
C PRO A 312 -8.25 13.24 -4.86
N GLN A 313 -9.19 12.66 -5.60
CA GLN A 313 -10.46 13.28 -5.97
C GLN A 313 -11.42 13.27 -4.76
N PHE A 314 -11.17 14.20 -3.82
CA PHE A 314 -11.72 14.18 -2.47
C PHE A 314 -13.26 14.26 -2.37
N ASP A 315 -13.94 14.66 -3.45
CA ASP A 315 -15.40 14.77 -3.56
C ASP A 315 -16.06 13.56 -4.25
N LYS A 316 -15.27 12.59 -4.75
CA LYS A 316 -15.79 11.41 -5.49
C LYS A 316 -15.77 10.11 -4.70
N TYR A 317 -14.71 9.89 -3.91
CA TYR A 317 -14.48 8.62 -3.23
C TYR A 317 -14.06 8.83 -1.78
N ALA A 318 -14.58 7.98 -0.88
CA ALA A 318 -14.27 8.06 0.56
C ALA A 318 -12.76 7.88 0.86
N GLY A 319 -12.09 6.97 0.13
CA GLY A 319 -10.64 6.78 0.25
C GLY A 319 -9.88 8.05 -0.12
N SER A 320 -10.20 8.66 -1.27
CA SER A 320 -9.60 9.90 -1.75
C SER A 320 -9.85 11.08 -0.79
N ARG A 321 -11.07 11.19 -0.25
CA ARG A 321 -11.40 12.22 0.76
C ARG A 321 -10.51 12.10 1.99
N THR A 322 -10.32 10.87 2.48
CA THR A 322 -9.48 10.61 3.64
C THR A 322 -8.03 10.92 3.35
N THR A 323 -7.48 10.44 2.22
CA THR A 323 -6.10 10.75 1.81
C THR A 323 -5.86 12.26 1.76
N PHE A 324 -6.77 13.03 1.16
CA PHE A 324 -6.70 14.49 1.13
C PHE A 324 -6.70 15.12 2.53
N MET A 325 -7.59 14.67 3.43
CA MET A 325 -7.66 15.16 4.80
C MET A 325 -6.34 14.93 5.57
N TYR A 326 -5.70 13.78 5.40
CA TYR A 326 -4.41 13.49 6.03
C TYR A 326 -3.25 14.27 5.41
N LEU A 327 -3.23 14.44 4.08
CA LEU A 327 -2.26 15.31 3.39
C LEU A 327 -2.31 16.74 3.93
N LYS A 328 -3.52 17.28 4.10
CA LYS A 328 -3.73 18.60 4.72
C LYS A 328 -3.18 18.64 6.15
N LEU A 329 -3.50 17.65 6.99
CA LEU A 329 -2.98 17.59 8.37
C LEU A 329 -1.46 17.52 8.44
N LEU A 330 -0.81 16.74 7.58
CA LEU A 330 0.65 16.64 7.51
C LEU A 330 1.28 18.00 7.18
N ALA A 331 0.72 18.72 6.21
CA ALA A 331 1.17 20.08 5.87
C ALA A 331 0.94 21.05 7.04
N GLU A 332 -0.22 20.98 7.71
CA GLU A 332 -0.53 21.82 8.88
C GLU A 332 0.31 21.49 10.13
N LEU A 333 0.90 20.29 10.21
CA LEU A 333 1.89 19.91 11.22
C LEU A 333 3.29 20.47 10.91
N GLY A 334 3.47 21.12 9.75
CA GLY A 334 4.72 21.76 9.35
C GLY A 334 5.69 20.83 8.64
N LEU A 335 5.24 19.66 8.18
CA LEU A 335 6.05 18.77 7.35
C LEU A 335 6.12 19.29 5.90
N LYS A 336 7.26 19.08 5.25
CA LYS A 336 7.41 19.19 3.79
C LYS A 336 6.78 17.94 3.16
N VAL A 337 5.60 18.08 2.57
CA VAL A 337 4.82 16.95 2.04
C VAL A 337 5.06 16.80 0.54
N TYR A 338 5.44 15.59 0.13
CA TYR A 338 5.48 15.15 -1.25
C TYR A 338 4.38 14.12 -1.48
N PHE A 339 3.65 14.24 -2.57
CA PHE A 339 2.60 13.29 -2.94
C PHE A 339 2.91 12.66 -4.30
N LEU A 340 3.02 11.34 -4.35
CA LEU A 340 3.30 10.55 -5.54
C LEU A 340 2.06 9.73 -5.94
N PRO A 341 1.33 10.12 -6.99
CA PRO A 341 0.29 9.27 -7.56
C PRO A 341 0.88 8.16 -8.44
N ASP A 342 0.43 6.92 -8.25
CA ASP A 342 0.88 5.74 -9.02
C ASP A 342 0.53 5.82 -10.52
N ASP A 343 -0.57 6.50 -10.87
CA ASP A 343 -0.91 6.77 -12.27
C ASP A 343 -0.03 7.86 -12.90
N PHE A 344 0.70 8.64 -12.09
CA PHE A 344 1.49 9.82 -12.47
C PHE A 344 0.70 10.89 -13.23
N GLU A 345 -0.64 10.84 -13.18
CA GLU A 345 -1.48 11.75 -13.95
C GLU A 345 -1.81 13.02 -13.18
N GLN A 346 -1.70 14.16 -13.87
CA GLN A 346 -2.25 15.41 -13.36
C GLN A 346 -3.78 15.38 -13.46
N ARG A 347 -4.45 15.71 -12.36
CA ARG A 347 -5.91 15.78 -12.29
C ARG A 347 -6.36 17.11 -11.71
N GLU A 348 -7.00 17.93 -12.52
CA GLU A 348 -7.53 19.23 -12.08
C GLU A 348 -9.00 19.15 -11.66
N PRO A 349 -9.44 19.95 -10.66
CA PRO A 349 -8.67 20.96 -9.92
C PRO A 349 -7.85 20.41 -8.73
N TYR A 350 -7.83 19.08 -8.55
CA TYR A 350 -7.32 18.43 -7.35
C TYR A 350 -5.81 18.61 -7.14
N SER A 351 -5.04 18.59 -8.24
CA SER A 351 -3.58 18.75 -8.19
C SER A 351 -3.22 20.16 -7.76
N THR A 352 -3.80 21.19 -8.40
CA THR A 352 -3.64 22.59 -7.99
C THR A 352 -4.06 22.80 -6.53
N THR A 353 -5.15 22.15 -6.09
CA THR A 353 -5.62 22.25 -4.70
C THR A 353 -4.59 21.72 -3.68
N LEU A 354 -3.86 20.64 -4.01
CA LEU A 354 -2.77 20.15 -3.15
C LEU A 354 -1.57 21.11 -3.18
N GLU A 355 -1.21 21.63 -4.35
CA GLU A 355 -0.10 22.58 -4.50
C GLU A 355 -0.35 23.89 -3.74
N ASP A 356 -1.58 24.40 -3.75
CA ASP A 356 -2.01 25.57 -2.97
C ASP A 356 -1.90 25.35 -1.45
N LEU A 357 -1.94 24.09 -0.99
CA LEU A 357 -1.68 23.71 0.40
C LEU A 357 -0.17 23.58 0.72
N GLY A 358 0.71 23.84 -0.25
CA GLY A 358 2.16 23.69 -0.12
C GLY A 358 2.66 22.26 -0.30
N ILE A 359 1.84 21.37 -0.84
CA ILE A 359 2.19 19.97 -1.10
C ILE A 359 2.80 19.87 -2.50
N THR A 360 3.97 19.25 -2.62
CA THR A 360 4.58 19.02 -3.93
C THR A 360 4.03 17.74 -4.55
N VAL A 361 3.30 17.85 -5.66
CA VAL A 361 2.72 16.69 -6.37
C VAL A 361 3.69 16.19 -7.44
N LEU A 362 4.14 14.95 -7.31
CA LEU A 362 5.13 14.30 -8.17
C LEU A 362 4.48 13.65 -9.39
N GLN A 363 3.91 14.48 -10.27
CA GLN A 363 3.08 14.06 -11.41
C GLN A 363 3.68 14.46 -12.77
N GLY A 364 3.29 13.73 -13.82
CA GLY A 364 3.75 13.95 -15.20
C GLY A 364 4.79 12.93 -15.66
N GLU A 365 5.07 12.95 -16.96
CA GLU A 365 5.87 11.92 -17.63
C GLU A 365 7.29 11.79 -17.05
N TRP A 366 7.88 12.91 -16.62
CA TRP A 366 9.18 12.88 -15.97
C TRP A 366 9.17 12.02 -14.72
N TYR A 367 8.18 12.18 -13.83
CA TYR A 367 8.09 11.37 -12.61
C TYR A 367 7.71 9.93 -12.91
N ARG A 368 6.86 9.67 -13.92
CA ARG A 368 6.53 8.31 -14.38
C ARG A 368 7.81 7.52 -14.69
N GLU A 369 8.74 8.15 -15.40
CA GLU A 369 10.01 7.52 -15.80
C GLU A 369 11.11 7.62 -14.72
N ASN A 370 11.01 8.57 -13.78
CA ASN A 370 12.12 8.93 -12.88
C ASN A 370 11.77 8.96 -11.38
N TRP A 371 10.63 8.44 -10.93
CA TRP A 371 10.28 8.48 -9.50
C TRP A 371 11.32 7.76 -8.62
N GLN A 372 11.89 6.65 -9.10
CA GLN A 372 12.97 5.94 -8.41
C GLN A 372 14.18 6.83 -8.21
N ARG A 373 14.59 7.54 -9.27
CA ARG A 373 15.68 8.51 -9.21
C ARG A 373 15.34 9.63 -8.24
N TRP A 374 14.12 10.17 -8.30
CA TRP A 374 13.67 11.21 -7.39
C TRP A 374 13.76 10.78 -5.93
N VAL A 375 13.31 9.57 -5.59
CA VAL A 375 13.42 9.00 -4.22
C VAL A 375 14.87 8.93 -3.78
N VAL A 376 15.77 8.44 -4.63
CA VAL A 376 17.18 8.32 -4.27
C VAL A 376 17.82 9.70 -4.12
N ASP A 377 17.50 10.66 -4.98
CA ASP A 377 18.04 12.02 -4.94
C ASP A 377 17.58 12.76 -3.66
N HIS A 378 16.39 12.42 -3.13
CA HIS A 378 15.83 13.01 -1.91
C HIS A 378 15.97 12.11 -0.66
N ARG A 379 16.71 10.99 -0.75
CA ARG A 379 16.77 9.96 0.32
C ARG A 379 17.21 10.48 1.69
N SER A 380 18.07 11.51 1.72
CA SER A 380 18.57 12.14 2.94
C SER A 380 17.63 13.24 3.48
N GLU A 381 16.71 13.73 2.63
CA GLU A 381 15.67 14.68 3.01
C GLU A 381 14.45 13.95 3.59
N LEU A 382 14.10 12.77 3.08
CA LEU A 382 12.94 11.97 3.48
C LEU A 382 13.09 11.44 4.92
N ASP A 383 12.27 11.96 5.84
CA ASP A 383 12.16 11.45 7.21
C ASP A 383 11.12 10.32 7.30
N TYR A 384 10.01 10.46 6.57
CA TYR A 384 8.90 9.51 6.56
C TYR A 384 8.48 9.15 5.13
N VAL A 385 7.97 7.94 4.95
CA VAL A 385 7.22 7.53 3.74
C VAL A 385 5.93 6.87 4.18
N LEU A 386 4.78 7.37 3.72
CA LEU A 386 3.46 6.81 3.97
C LEU A 386 2.92 6.15 2.69
N PHE A 387 2.82 4.84 2.70
CA PHE A 387 2.20 4.07 1.63
C PHE A 387 0.72 3.85 1.90
N ASN A 388 -0.11 4.14 0.88
CA ASN A 388 -1.53 3.81 0.89
C ASN A 388 -1.81 2.60 0.00
N ARG A 389 -2.72 1.73 0.47
CA ARG A 389 -3.29 0.57 -0.25
C ARG A 389 -2.30 -0.57 -0.53
N PRO A 390 -2.68 -1.84 -0.28
CA PRO A 390 -1.75 -2.96 -0.47
C PRO A 390 -1.24 -3.10 -1.91
N ASN A 391 -2.15 -3.00 -2.89
CA ASN A 391 -1.84 -3.21 -4.31
C ASN A 391 -0.96 -2.12 -4.93
N ILE A 392 -0.87 -0.94 -4.32
CA ILE A 392 0.03 0.13 -4.75
C ILE A 392 1.37 -0.06 -4.05
N THR A 393 1.33 -0.27 -2.72
CA THR A 393 2.52 -0.37 -1.87
C THR A 393 3.54 -1.40 -2.35
N VAL A 394 3.09 -2.56 -2.85
CA VAL A 394 3.97 -3.62 -3.37
C VAL A 394 4.93 -3.15 -4.46
N SER A 395 4.55 -2.14 -5.25
CA SER A 395 5.37 -1.59 -6.34
C SER A 395 6.52 -0.69 -5.87
N TYR A 396 6.45 -0.18 -4.63
CA TYR A 396 7.35 0.87 -4.14
C TYR A 396 8.15 0.48 -2.90
N ILE A 397 7.55 -0.30 -1.98
CA ILE A 397 8.07 -0.46 -0.62
C ILE A 397 9.49 -1.05 -0.58
N ASP A 398 9.78 -2.05 -1.41
CA ASP A 398 11.11 -2.68 -1.43
C ASP A 398 12.18 -1.75 -1.99
N PHE A 399 11.83 -0.95 -3.01
CA PHE A 399 12.74 0.04 -3.57
C PHE A 399 13.03 1.14 -2.56
N VAL A 400 12.00 1.72 -1.93
CA VAL A 400 12.18 2.79 -0.95
C VAL A 400 13.00 2.29 0.24
N LYS A 401 12.66 1.13 0.81
CA LYS A 401 13.42 0.54 1.93
C LYS A 401 14.89 0.25 1.59
N ALA A 402 15.19 -0.11 0.35
CA ALA A 402 16.55 -0.39 -0.07
C ALA A 402 17.41 0.86 -0.29
N HIS A 403 16.80 2.05 -0.38
CA HIS A 403 17.50 3.28 -0.79
C HIS A 403 17.29 4.48 0.13
N THR A 404 16.43 4.38 1.15
CA THR A 404 16.20 5.43 2.16
C THR A 404 16.24 4.84 3.56
N ASP A 405 16.65 5.66 4.54
CA ASP A 405 16.53 5.37 5.97
C ASP A 405 15.23 5.95 6.56
N ALA A 406 14.27 6.31 5.70
CA ALA A 406 13.02 6.89 6.13
C ALA A 406 12.22 5.88 6.98
N VAL A 407 11.41 6.43 7.89
CA VAL A 407 10.41 5.66 8.62
C VAL A 407 9.26 5.31 7.67
N ILE A 408 8.99 4.02 7.52
CA ILE A 408 7.96 3.50 6.63
C ILE A 408 6.64 3.34 7.41
N LEU A 409 5.64 4.09 6.99
CA LEU A 409 4.27 4.02 7.48
C LEU A 409 3.40 3.36 6.41
N PHE A 410 2.45 2.53 6.81
CA PHE A 410 1.50 1.91 5.89
C PHE A 410 0.05 2.12 6.33
N GLN A 411 -0.83 2.42 5.37
CA GLN A 411 -2.26 2.60 5.58
C GLN A 411 -3.05 1.84 4.48
N GLY A 412 -3.75 0.75 4.86
CA GLY A 412 -4.46 -0.13 3.91
C GLY A 412 -5.86 0.31 3.48
N HIS A 413 -6.39 1.42 4.01
CA HIS A 413 -7.79 1.87 4.07
C HIS A 413 -8.73 0.94 4.84
N ASP A 414 -8.70 -0.35 4.53
CA ASP A 414 -9.26 -1.41 5.35
C ASP A 414 -8.41 -2.67 5.22
N LEU A 415 -8.63 -3.65 6.10
CA LEU A 415 -8.08 -5.00 5.92
C LEU A 415 -8.84 -5.68 4.80
N HIS A 416 -8.23 -5.68 3.61
CA HIS A 416 -8.84 -6.21 2.40
C HIS A 416 -9.14 -7.70 2.57
N TYR A 417 -8.22 -8.48 3.15
CA TYR A 417 -8.44 -9.90 3.40
C TYR A 417 -9.65 -10.15 4.31
N LEU A 418 -9.84 -9.32 5.34
CA LEU A 418 -10.95 -9.45 6.29
C LEU A 418 -12.29 -9.17 5.61
N ARG A 419 -12.32 -8.14 4.74
CA ARG A 419 -13.51 -7.82 3.94
C ARG A 419 -13.90 -8.97 3.02
N LEU A 420 -12.94 -9.59 2.33
CA LEU A 420 -13.19 -10.72 1.43
C LEU A 420 -13.58 -11.98 2.19
N SER A 421 -12.93 -12.26 3.32
CA SER A 421 -13.29 -13.41 4.19
C SER A 421 -14.75 -13.33 4.63
N ARG A 422 -15.21 -12.15 5.04
CA ARG A 422 -16.62 -11.90 5.41
C ARG A 422 -17.58 -11.90 4.22
N LYS A 423 -17.10 -11.54 3.03
CA LYS A 423 -17.90 -11.69 1.81
C LYS A 423 -18.17 -13.17 1.53
N TYR A 424 -17.14 -14.02 1.65
CA TYR A 424 -17.26 -15.46 1.52
C TYR A 424 -18.26 -16.06 2.53
N GLU A 425 -18.29 -15.56 3.78
CA GLU A 425 -19.32 -15.96 4.77
C GLU A 425 -20.76 -15.67 4.31
N VAL A 426 -20.95 -14.68 3.42
CA VAL A 426 -22.26 -14.27 2.90
C VAL A 426 -22.66 -15.02 1.62
N ASP A 427 -21.74 -15.19 0.67
CA ASP A 427 -22.07 -15.78 -0.65
C ASP A 427 -21.57 -17.22 -0.86
N GLY A 428 -20.65 -17.71 -0.03
CA GLY A 428 -20.07 -19.05 -0.12
C GLY A 428 -19.17 -19.28 -1.34
N ASP A 429 -18.72 -18.23 -2.02
CA ASP A 429 -17.92 -18.32 -3.25
C ASP A 429 -16.44 -18.70 -2.98
N PRO A 430 -15.98 -19.90 -3.40
CA PRO A 430 -14.60 -20.32 -3.15
C PRO A 430 -13.53 -19.41 -3.78
N GLU A 431 -13.83 -18.72 -4.89
CA GLU A 431 -12.88 -17.78 -5.50
C GLU A 431 -12.62 -16.57 -4.58
N THR A 432 -13.67 -16.09 -3.90
CA THR A 432 -13.56 -15.00 -2.92
C THR A 432 -12.69 -15.39 -1.72
N LEU A 433 -12.75 -16.65 -1.27
CA LEU A 433 -11.89 -17.15 -0.19
C LEU A 433 -10.41 -17.19 -0.61
N GLN A 434 -10.13 -17.68 -1.83
CA GLN A 434 -8.77 -17.72 -2.36
C GLN A 434 -8.20 -16.30 -2.56
N GLU A 435 -9.02 -15.36 -3.02
CA GLU A 435 -8.66 -13.94 -3.12
C GLU A 435 -8.34 -13.37 -1.72
N ALA A 436 -9.13 -13.72 -0.69
CA ALA A 436 -8.89 -13.31 0.68
C ALA A 436 -7.53 -13.81 1.21
N GLU A 437 -7.19 -15.07 0.98
CA GLU A 437 -5.89 -15.64 1.36
C GLU A 437 -4.72 -14.93 0.67
N THR A 438 -4.86 -14.64 -0.62
CA THR A 438 -3.84 -13.90 -1.39
C THR A 438 -3.61 -12.50 -0.83
N TYR A 439 -4.70 -11.75 -0.56
CA TYR A 439 -4.58 -10.43 0.05
C TYR A 439 -4.03 -10.48 1.47
N ARG A 440 -4.33 -11.54 2.23
CA ARG A 440 -3.75 -11.73 3.56
C ARG A 440 -2.23 -11.79 3.49
N GLU A 441 -1.67 -12.56 2.57
CA GLU A 441 -0.21 -12.65 2.40
C GLU A 441 0.40 -11.28 2.05
N ILE A 442 -0.18 -10.58 1.07
CA ILE A 442 0.28 -9.26 0.62
C ILE A 442 0.23 -8.24 1.76
N GLU A 443 -0.89 -8.16 2.48
CA GLU A 443 -1.09 -7.19 3.56
C GLU A 443 -0.12 -7.43 4.71
N PHE A 444 0.08 -8.70 5.10
CA PHE A 444 1.00 -9.04 6.18
C PHE A 444 2.46 -8.78 5.79
N GLU A 445 2.87 -9.11 4.57
CA GLU A 445 4.22 -8.80 4.08
C GLU A 445 4.52 -7.29 4.14
N ILE A 446 3.57 -6.45 3.73
CA ILE A 446 3.71 -4.99 3.78
C ILE A 446 3.77 -4.49 5.23
N ILE A 447 2.91 -5.01 6.10
CA ILE A 447 2.89 -4.64 7.52
C ILE A 447 4.22 -5.00 8.18
N GLU A 448 4.75 -6.20 7.92
CA GLU A 448 6.07 -6.62 8.42
C GLU A 448 7.21 -5.73 7.91
N LYS A 449 7.10 -5.24 6.67
CA LYS A 449 8.07 -4.31 6.09
C LYS A 449 7.94 -2.89 6.64
N SER A 450 6.87 -2.54 7.33
CA SER A 450 6.60 -1.19 7.81
C SER A 450 7.08 -0.98 9.25
N ASP A 451 7.50 0.25 9.55
CA ASP A 451 7.89 0.67 10.91
C ASP A 451 6.65 0.94 11.77
N ALA A 452 5.55 1.42 11.16
CA ALA A 452 4.23 1.47 11.79
C ALA A 452 3.08 1.32 10.77
N THR A 453 1.92 0.84 11.24
CA THR A 453 0.71 0.68 10.42
C THR A 453 -0.46 1.47 10.99
N LEU A 454 -1.16 2.19 10.13
CA LEU A 454 -2.31 3.03 10.45
C LEU A 454 -3.60 2.36 9.95
N THR A 455 -4.51 2.04 10.87
CA THR A 455 -5.85 1.56 10.56
C THR A 455 -6.87 2.68 10.80
N TYR A 456 -7.96 2.72 10.03
CA TYR A 456 -9.06 3.64 10.36
C TYR A 456 -9.99 3.11 11.44
N SER A 457 -9.89 1.82 11.73
CA SER A 457 -10.76 1.07 12.62
C SER A 457 -9.98 0.58 13.83
N GLU A 458 -10.51 0.88 15.00
CA GLU A 458 -10.01 0.30 16.26
C GLU A 458 -10.18 -1.22 16.30
N TYR A 459 -11.22 -1.74 15.63
CA TYR A 459 -11.40 -3.18 15.48
C TYR A 459 -10.28 -3.80 14.64
N GLU A 460 -9.91 -3.18 13.52
CA GLU A 460 -8.79 -3.67 12.69
C GLU A 460 -7.46 -3.57 13.42
N ARG A 461 -7.26 -2.52 14.22
CA ARG A 461 -6.09 -2.39 15.10
C ARG A 461 -6.00 -3.59 16.04
N GLN A 462 -7.11 -3.99 16.65
CA GLN A 462 -7.15 -5.14 17.55
C GLN A 462 -6.91 -6.46 16.80
N VAL A 463 -7.56 -6.66 15.65
CA VAL A 463 -7.34 -7.85 14.80
C VAL A 463 -5.86 -8.01 14.43
N LEU A 464 -5.19 -6.93 14.06
CA LEU A 464 -3.75 -6.97 13.77
C LEU A 464 -2.91 -7.18 15.02
N ALA A 465 -3.25 -6.54 16.14
CA ALA A 465 -2.52 -6.69 17.41
C ALA A 465 -2.59 -8.13 17.97
N ASP A 466 -3.69 -8.85 17.73
CA ASP A 466 -3.83 -10.25 18.14
C ASP A 466 -2.95 -11.20 17.29
N LEU A 467 -2.64 -10.80 16.05
CA LEU A 467 -1.91 -11.63 15.07
C LEU A 467 -0.42 -11.27 14.99
N LEU A 468 -0.03 -10.06 15.39
CA LEU A 468 1.32 -9.53 15.26
C LEU A 468 1.86 -9.05 16.62
N PRO A 469 3.05 -9.53 17.05
CA PRO A 469 3.65 -9.05 18.29
C PRO A 469 4.19 -7.61 18.13
N GLY A 470 3.67 -6.66 18.91
CA GLY A 470 4.27 -5.32 19.10
C GLY A 470 3.30 -4.13 19.02
N GLU A 471 3.75 -2.97 19.52
CA GLU A 471 2.96 -1.73 19.66
C GLU A 471 2.91 -0.85 18.38
N ARG A 472 3.15 -1.42 17.19
CA ARG A 472 3.34 -0.68 15.93
C ARG A 472 2.06 -0.40 15.13
N ILE A 473 0.89 -0.84 15.61
CA ILE A 473 -0.39 -0.69 14.93
C ILE A 473 -1.22 0.39 15.63
N HIS A 474 -1.60 1.43 14.90
CA HIS A 474 -2.29 2.60 15.43
C HIS A 474 -3.62 2.83 14.72
N ALA A 475 -4.67 3.15 15.48
CA ALA A 475 -5.95 3.57 14.92
C ALA A 475 -5.99 5.09 14.76
N VAL A 476 -6.42 5.56 13.59
CA VAL A 476 -6.59 6.97 13.25
C VAL A 476 -8.01 7.21 12.68
N PRO A 477 -8.63 8.39 12.82
CA PRO A 477 -10.02 8.59 12.36
C PRO A 477 -10.13 8.62 10.82
N LEU A 478 -11.17 7.98 10.24
CA LEU A 478 -11.42 7.98 8.79
C LEU A 478 -11.76 9.38 8.26
N PHE A 479 -12.74 10.06 8.86
CA PHE A 479 -13.12 11.44 8.50
C PHE A 479 -13.07 12.33 9.72
N PHE A 480 -12.73 13.60 9.50
CA PHE A 480 -12.75 14.61 10.54
C PHE A 480 -13.08 15.99 9.98
N TYR A 481 -13.63 16.84 10.83
CA TYR A 481 -14.18 18.13 10.45
C TYR A 481 -13.72 19.22 11.43
N ASP A 482 -13.57 20.43 10.89
CA ASP A 482 -13.30 21.64 11.68
C ASP A 482 -14.60 22.18 12.32
N ASP A 483 -15.74 21.88 11.70
CA ASP A 483 -17.04 22.41 12.05
C ASP A 483 -18.11 21.30 12.20
N PHE A 484 -19.05 21.57 13.11
CA PHE A 484 -20.19 20.70 13.38
C PHE A 484 -21.45 21.57 13.43
N PRO A 485 -22.55 21.16 12.77
CA PRO A 485 -23.79 21.94 12.78
C PRO A 485 -24.27 22.25 14.20
N ALA A 486 -24.34 23.53 14.57
CA ALA A 486 -24.71 23.96 15.93
C ALA A 486 -26.24 23.89 16.17
N GLU A 487 -27.05 23.94 15.11
CA GLU A 487 -28.49 24.02 15.22
C GLU A 487 -29.12 22.70 15.69
N ARG A 488 -30.06 22.80 16.63
CA ARG A 488 -30.91 21.68 17.00
C ARG A 488 -31.81 21.35 15.81
N LEU A 489 -31.62 20.17 15.24
CA LEU A 489 -32.49 19.70 14.17
C LEU A 489 -33.91 19.47 14.70
N SER A 490 -34.89 20.07 14.02
CA SER A 490 -36.31 19.75 14.18
C SER A 490 -36.67 18.61 13.23
N PHE A 491 -37.41 17.62 13.76
CA PHE A 491 -37.87 16.47 12.97
C PHE A 491 -39.32 16.61 12.51
N ALA A 492 -40.07 17.59 12.99
CA ALA A 492 -41.47 17.81 12.59
C ALA A 492 -41.67 18.00 11.07
N GLY A 493 -40.69 18.59 10.37
CA GLY A 493 -40.73 18.83 8.93
C GLY A 493 -39.93 17.84 8.07
N ARG A 494 -39.26 16.86 8.70
CA ARG A 494 -38.38 15.91 8.02
C ARG A 494 -39.11 14.60 7.72
N LYS A 495 -38.88 14.06 6.54
CA LYS A 495 -39.49 12.81 6.06
C LYS A 495 -38.45 11.94 5.36
N ASP A 496 -38.88 10.74 5.00
CA ASP A 496 -38.16 9.80 4.15
C ASP A 496 -36.86 9.27 4.80
N ILE A 497 -36.27 8.26 4.17
CA ILE A 497 -35.02 7.65 4.60
C ILE A 497 -34.00 7.63 3.47
N MET A 498 -32.71 7.56 3.81
CA MET A 498 -31.63 7.61 2.83
C MET A 498 -30.59 6.51 3.04
N PHE A 499 -30.11 5.96 1.93
CA PHE A 499 -28.89 5.15 1.84
C PHE A 499 -27.86 5.90 1.00
N VAL A 500 -26.63 6.01 1.51
CA VAL A 500 -25.50 6.63 0.81
C VAL A 500 -24.40 5.57 0.58
N GLY A 501 -23.97 5.40 -0.67
CA GLY A 501 -22.86 4.53 -1.02
C GLY A 501 -22.78 4.21 -2.52
N GLY A 502 -21.60 4.38 -3.13
CA GLY A 502 -21.35 4.00 -4.51
C GLY A 502 -21.46 2.49 -4.71
N CYS A 503 -22.21 2.06 -5.73
CA CYS A 503 -22.51 0.65 -5.99
C CYS A 503 -21.39 -0.11 -6.70
N GLY A 504 -20.31 0.58 -7.11
CA GLY A 504 -19.06 -0.06 -7.53
C GLY A 504 -18.34 -0.80 -6.40
N HIS A 505 -18.66 -0.48 -5.13
CA HIS A 505 -18.14 -1.19 -3.97
C HIS A 505 -19.10 -2.31 -3.56
N LYS A 506 -18.65 -3.57 -3.66
CA LYS A 506 -19.50 -4.77 -3.46
C LYS A 506 -20.33 -4.76 -2.15
N PRO A 507 -19.81 -4.34 -0.98
CA PRO A 507 -20.61 -4.20 0.24
C PRO A 507 -21.84 -3.28 0.10
N ASN A 508 -21.72 -2.17 -0.62
CA ASN A 508 -22.84 -1.23 -0.80
C ASN A 508 -23.93 -1.81 -1.70
N LEU A 509 -23.52 -2.50 -2.77
CA LEU A 509 -24.44 -3.18 -3.68
C LEU A 509 -25.26 -4.23 -2.95
N ASP A 510 -24.59 -5.08 -2.17
CA ASP A 510 -25.23 -6.09 -1.34
C ASP A 510 -26.24 -5.48 -0.35
N ALA A 511 -25.81 -4.45 0.37
CA ALA A 511 -26.62 -3.78 1.37
C ALA A 511 -27.91 -3.17 0.80
N ILE A 512 -27.83 -2.46 -0.33
CA ILE A 512 -29.01 -1.83 -0.91
C ILE A 512 -29.99 -2.87 -1.47
N LEU A 513 -29.49 -3.94 -2.08
CA LEU A 513 -30.33 -5.03 -2.59
C LEU A 513 -31.03 -5.77 -1.44
N TRP A 514 -30.30 -6.10 -0.37
CA TRP A 514 -30.88 -6.74 0.81
C TRP A 514 -31.95 -5.85 1.46
N PHE A 515 -31.65 -4.56 1.65
CA PHE A 515 -32.59 -3.62 2.23
C PHE A 515 -33.84 -3.46 1.37
N ALA A 516 -33.70 -3.21 0.07
CA ALA A 516 -34.84 -2.98 -0.81
C ALA A 516 -35.72 -4.23 -0.99
N ARG A 517 -35.13 -5.44 -1.00
CA ARG A 517 -35.85 -6.70 -1.27
C ARG A 517 -36.46 -7.32 -0.02
N GLU A 518 -35.79 -7.25 1.13
CA GLU A 518 -36.19 -7.98 2.34
C GLU A 518 -36.67 -7.09 3.49
N ILE A 519 -36.07 -5.90 3.66
CA ILE A 519 -36.34 -5.02 4.82
C ILE A 519 -37.43 -4.00 4.47
N PHE A 520 -37.23 -3.24 3.41
CA PHE A 520 -38.08 -2.10 3.04
C PHE A 520 -39.55 -2.48 2.83
N PRO A 521 -39.91 -3.63 2.24
CA PRO A 521 -41.32 -4.06 2.16
C PRO A 521 -41.98 -4.20 3.54
N LYS A 522 -41.23 -4.67 4.56
CA LYS A 522 -41.73 -4.78 5.95
C LYS A 522 -41.89 -3.42 6.61
N VAL A 523 -41.05 -2.45 6.24
CA VAL A 523 -41.18 -1.05 6.71
C VAL A 523 -42.38 -0.37 6.05
N LEU A 524 -42.55 -0.52 4.73
CA LEU A 524 -43.68 0.04 3.97
C LEU A 524 -45.03 -0.52 4.43
N ALA A 525 -45.07 -1.77 4.92
CA ALA A 525 -46.29 -2.32 5.53
C ALA A 525 -46.78 -1.53 6.76
N GLN A 526 -45.88 -0.79 7.42
CA GLN A 526 -46.19 0.02 8.61
C GLN A 526 -46.13 1.54 8.35
N VAL A 527 -45.33 1.98 7.37
CA VAL A 527 -45.18 3.38 6.96
C VAL A 527 -45.28 3.48 5.43
N PRO A 528 -46.50 3.43 4.84
CA PRO A 528 -46.69 3.26 3.38
C PRO A 528 -46.16 4.40 2.51
N ASP A 529 -46.18 5.63 3.01
CA ASP A 529 -45.81 6.84 2.25
C ASP A 529 -44.30 7.13 2.27
N MET A 530 -43.50 6.28 2.92
CA MET A 530 -42.07 6.51 3.07
C MET A 530 -41.32 6.29 1.75
N VAL A 531 -40.42 7.20 1.43
CA VAL A 531 -39.52 7.08 0.27
C VAL A 531 -38.10 6.75 0.73
N LEU A 532 -37.45 5.80 0.06
CA LEU A 532 -36.02 5.51 0.17
C LEU A 532 -35.26 6.27 -0.91
N HIS A 533 -34.33 7.13 -0.49
CA HIS A 533 -33.39 7.82 -1.35
C HIS A 533 -32.08 7.03 -1.42
N VAL A 534 -31.70 6.58 -2.62
CA VAL A 534 -30.46 5.84 -2.87
C VAL A 534 -29.48 6.76 -3.61
N ILE A 535 -28.41 7.14 -2.92
CA ILE A 535 -27.42 8.11 -3.41
C ILE A 535 -26.06 7.41 -3.53
N GLY A 536 -25.42 7.50 -4.71
CA GLY A 536 -24.13 6.87 -4.95
C GLY A 536 -23.77 6.75 -6.43
N THR A 537 -22.48 6.79 -6.73
CA THR A 537 -21.95 6.63 -8.09
C THR A 537 -22.15 5.21 -8.63
N TYR A 538 -22.26 5.09 -9.96
CA TYR A 538 -22.30 3.85 -10.73
C TYR A 538 -23.34 2.80 -10.27
N PRO A 539 -24.64 3.13 -10.16
CA PRO A 539 -25.66 2.11 -9.88
C PRO A 539 -25.69 1.08 -11.03
N PRO A 540 -25.51 -0.23 -10.78
CA PRO A 540 -25.69 -1.25 -11.81
C PRO A 540 -27.17 -1.38 -12.19
N GLN A 541 -27.46 -2.13 -13.27
CA GLN A 541 -28.83 -2.26 -13.76
C GLN A 541 -29.78 -2.80 -12.69
N GLU A 542 -29.36 -3.80 -11.92
CA GLU A 542 -30.16 -4.39 -10.85
C GLU A 542 -30.57 -3.38 -9.75
N VAL A 543 -29.78 -2.34 -9.49
CA VAL A 543 -30.12 -1.27 -8.54
C VAL A 543 -31.03 -0.24 -9.21
N ARG A 544 -30.81 0.06 -10.50
CA ARG A 544 -31.72 0.93 -11.27
C ARG A 544 -33.12 0.31 -11.37
N ASP A 545 -33.21 -1.00 -11.50
CA ASP A 545 -34.47 -1.74 -11.59
C ASP A 545 -35.27 -1.73 -10.26
N LEU A 546 -34.65 -1.33 -9.14
CA LEU A 546 -35.38 -1.11 -7.87
C LEU A 546 -36.24 0.17 -7.89
N ALA A 547 -36.03 1.07 -8.87
CA ALA A 547 -36.72 2.35 -8.90
C ALA A 547 -38.25 2.17 -8.99
N CYS A 548 -38.96 2.78 -8.04
CA CYS A 548 -40.42 2.77 -7.96
C CYS A 548 -40.91 4.00 -7.19
N ASP A 549 -42.22 4.14 -6.97
CA ASP A 549 -42.78 5.31 -6.26
C ASP A 549 -42.17 5.52 -4.86
N ASN A 550 -41.79 4.43 -4.17
CA ASN A 550 -41.17 4.47 -2.84
C ASN A 550 -39.63 4.35 -2.87
N ILE A 551 -38.97 4.17 -4.02
CA ILE A 551 -37.50 4.05 -4.11
C ILE A 551 -36.98 4.96 -5.22
N ARG A 552 -36.20 5.98 -4.84
CA ARG A 552 -35.59 6.96 -5.75
C ARG A 552 -34.09 6.74 -5.85
N ILE A 553 -33.60 6.46 -7.07
CA ILE A 553 -32.18 6.29 -7.37
C ILE A 553 -31.64 7.61 -7.94
N HIS A 554 -30.72 8.27 -7.24
CA HIS A 554 -30.19 9.59 -7.61
C HIS A 554 -28.89 9.52 -8.42
N GLY A 555 -28.09 8.46 -8.23
CA GLY A 555 -26.75 8.40 -8.81
C GLY A 555 -25.75 9.30 -8.04
N HIS A 556 -24.79 9.87 -8.77
CA HIS A 556 -23.84 10.84 -8.21
C HIS A 556 -24.52 12.18 -7.93
N VAL A 557 -24.22 12.77 -6.78
CA VAL A 557 -24.64 14.12 -6.39
C VAL A 557 -23.42 14.87 -5.85
N SER A 558 -23.44 16.20 -5.93
CA SER A 558 -22.41 17.07 -5.35
C SER A 558 -22.40 17.01 -3.81
N GLU A 559 -21.30 17.43 -3.18
CA GLU A 559 -21.24 17.53 -1.71
C GLU A 559 -22.34 18.45 -1.15
N GLN A 560 -22.63 19.56 -1.83
CA GLN A 560 -23.68 20.51 -1.42
C GLN A 560 -25.07 19.88 -1.47
N GLU A 561 -25.37 19.10 -2.53
CA GLU A 561 -26.63 18.36 -2.62
C GLU A 561 -26.72 17.28 -1.56
N LEU A 562 -25.62 16.55 -1.29
CA LEU A 562 -25.58 15.54 -0.25
C LEU A 562 -25.82 16.15 1.15
N GLU A 563 -25.20 17.29 1.45
CA GLU A 563 -25.47 18.03 2.69
C GLU A 563 -26.94 18.44 2.81
N GLU A 564 -27.55 18.88 1.71
CA GLU A 564 -28.97 19.23 1.70
C GLU A 564 -29.86 18.00 1.96
N TYR A 565 -29.51 16.82 1.43
CA TYR A 565 -30.19 15.57 1.78
C TYR A 565 -30.07 15.25 3.28
N TYR A 566 -28.90 15.40 3.89
CA TYR A 566 -28.76 15.24 5.35
C TYR A 566 -29.59 16.26 6.15
N ARG A 567 -29.85 17.46 5.61
CA ARG A 567 -30.74 18.47 6.24
C ARG A 567 -32.23 18.16 6.11
N GLN A 568 -32.64 17.40 5.10
CA GLN A 568 -34.07 17.15 4.83
C GLN A 568 -34.53 15.77 5.30
N ILE A 569 -33.65 14.77 5.25
CA ILE A 569 -34.02 13.39 5.55
C ILE A 569 -34.29 13.19 7.04
N ARG A 570 -35.23 12.29 7.35
CA ARG A 570 -35.56 11.94 8.75
C ARG A 570 -34.57 10.94 9.35
N MET A 571 -34.04 10.02 8.53
CA MET A 571 -33.17 8.95 9.01
C MET A 571 -32.25 8.41 7.90
N VAL A 572 -31.10 7.87 8.28
CA VAL A 572 -30.17 7.14 7.40
C VAL A 572 -30.24 5.63 7.70
N VAL A 573 -30.13 4.80 6.67
CA VAL A 573 -30.04 3.34 6.82
C VAL A 573 -28.69 2.83 6.29
N ILE A 574 -28.03 1.98 7.09
CA ILE A 574 -26.72 1.39 6.76
C ILE A 574 -26.76 -0.13 6.95
N PRO A 575 -27.38 -0.87 6.01
CA PRO A 575 -27.68 -2.29 6.12
C PRO A 575 -26.56 -3.19 5.57
N LEU A 576 -25.31 -3.00 6.02
CA LEU A 576 -24.15 -3.73 5.51
C LEU A 576 -24.05 -5.14 6.11
N ARG A 577 -24.06 -6.19 5.29
CA ARG A 577 -23.90 -7.58 5.78
C ARG A 577 -22.44 -8.01 5.89
N PHE A 578 -21.57 -7.44 5.06
CA PHE A 578 -20.12 -7.64 5.12
C PHE A 578 -19.38 -6.33 4.82
N GLY A 579 -18.10 -6.27 5.18
CA GLY A 579 -17.27 -5.08 5.09
C GLY A 579 -16.10 -5.13 6.08
N ALA A 580 -15.15 -4.21 5.94
CA ALA A 580 -14.09 -3.93 6.90
C ALA A 580 -13.92 -2.40 7.04
N GLY A 581 -13.04 -1.94 7.91
CA GLY A 581 -12.79 -0.51 8.15
C GLY A 581 -13.93 0.26 8.82
N VAL A 582 -13.78 1.57 8.91
CA VAL A 582 -14.86 2.50 9.32
C VAL A 582 -15.63 2.96 8.09
N LYS A 583 -16.93 3.24 8.26
CA LYS A 583 -17.84 3.54 7.15
C LYS A 583 -18.10 5.03 7.12
N GLY A 584 -17.68 5.71 6.05
CA GLY A 584 -17.82 7.17 5.92
C GLY A 584 -19.25 7.67 6.16
N LYS A 585 -20.24 6.96 5.61
CA LYS A 585 -21.67 7.24 5.79
C LYS A 585 -22.14 7.24 7.26
N THR A 586 -21.48 6.45 8.12
CA THR A 586 -21.72 6.41 9.56
C THR A 586 -21.20 7.69 10.20
N VAL A 587 -19.98 8.10 9.86
CA VAL A 587 -19.36 9.34 10.37
C VAL A 587 -20.13 10.58 9.89
N GLU A 588 -20.59 10.60 8.64
CA GLU A 588 -21.39 11.70 8.08
C GLU A 588 -22.76 11.82 8.75
N ALA A 589 -23.43 10.69 9.02
CA ALA A 589 -24.68 10.69 9.77
C ALA A 589 -24.49 11.23 11.21
N LEU A 590 -23.39 10.84 11.87
CA LEU A 590 -23.02 11.35 13.19
C LEU A 590 -22.74 12.86 13.17
N ARG A 591 -21.90 13.33 12.23
CA ARG A 591 -21.56 14.78 12.07
C ARG A 591 -22.81 15.61 11.87
N ASN A 592 -23.68 15.19 10.94
CA ASN A 592 -24.91 15.91 10.62
C ASN A 592 -26.02 15.72 11.67
N GLY A 593 -25.81 14.85 12.67
CA GLY A 593 -26.82 14.56 13.69
C GLY A 593 -28.07 13.91 13.12
N VAL A 594 -27.97 13.15 12.03
CA VAL A 594 -29.11 12.44 11.45
C VAL A 594 -29.17 11.04 12.05
N PRO A 595 -30.26 10.67 12.75
CA PRO A 595 -30.44 9.34 13.31
C PRO A 595 -30.25 8.26 12.24
N MET A 596 -29.63 7.15 12.64
CA MET A 596 -29.36 6.03 11.72
C MET A 596 -29.67 4.69 12.35
N VAL A 597 -30.16 3.77 11.53
CA VAL A 597 -30.23 2.34 11.83
C VAL A 597 -29.19 1.62 10.98
N SER A 598 -28.41 0.75 11.60
CA SER A 598 -27.29 0.09 10.96
C SER A 598 -27.08 -1.33 11.50
N THR A 599 -26.41 -2.17 10.73
CA THR A 599 -25.87 -3.46 11.19
C THR A 599 -24.62 -3.26 12.05
N ALA A 600 -24.18 -4.31 12.75
CA ALA A 600 -22.91 -4.34 13.48
C ALA A 600 -21.74 -3.97 12.57
N ILE A 601 -21.72 -4.52 11.35
CA ILE A 601 -20.71 -4.19 10.34
C ILE A 601 -20.74 -2.71 9.98
N GLY A 602 -21.91 -2.07 9.84
CA GLY A 602 -21.97 -0.65 9.49
C GLY A 602 -21.51 0.30 10.61
N LEU A 603 -21.60 -0.13 11.86
CA LEU A 603 -21.13 0.63 13.03
C LEU A 603 -19.68 0.35 13.41
N GLU A 604 -19.13 -0.79 12.97
CA GLU A 604 -17.81 -1.30 13.36
C GLU A 604 -16.68 -0.26 13.21
N GLY A 605 -15.70 -0.36 14.12
CA GLY A 605 -14.42 0.33 14.02
C GLY A 605 -14.37 1.72 14.64
N ILE A 606 -15.53 2.30 14.98
CA ILE A 606 -15.62 3.61 15.64
C ILE A 606 -15.60 3.41 17.17
N PRO A 607 -14.58 3.91 17.90
CA PRO A 607 -14.50 3.77 19.36
C PRO A 607 -15.70 4.38 20.08
N GLY A 608 -16.43 3.56 20.84
CA GLY A 608 -17.57 4.02 21.62
C GLY A 608 -18.83 4.29 20.79
N ILE A 609 -18.96 3.79 19.56
CA ILE A 609 -20.17 3.96 18.74
C ILE A 609 -21.41 3.25 19.30
N ASP A 610 -21.18 2.12 19.99
CA ASP A 610 -22.13 1.39 20.82
C ASP A 610 -22.75 2.25 21.93
N ALA A 611 -22.13 3.42 22.17
CA ALA A 611 -22.63 4.43 23.06
C ALA A 611 -23.77 5.28 22.53
N VAL A 612 -23.94 5.30 21.22
CA VAL A 612 -24.89 6.21 20.58
C VAL A 612 -25.76 5.50 19.55
N SER A 613 -25.35 4.32 19.08
CA SER A 613 -26.11 3.52 18.12
C SER A 613 -26.14 2.04 18.54
N ARG A 614 -27.18 1.32 18.10
CA ARG A 614 -27.35 -0.12 18.33
C ARG A 614 -27.42 -0.85 16.99
N PRO A 615 -26.72 -1.98 16.83
CA PRO A 615 -26.81 -2.77 15.62
C PRO A 615 -28.14 -3.53 15.53
N ALA A 616 -28.62 -3.71 14.31
CA ALA A 616 -29.70 -4.65 13.97
C ALA A 616 -29.24 -5.48 12.77
N ASP A 617 -28.91 -6.76 12.98
CA ASP A 617 -28.27 -7.59 11.94
C ASP A 617 -29.24 -8.46 11.15
N ARG A 618 -30.46 -8.66 11.67
CA ARG A 618 -31.52 -9.45 11.01
C ARG A 618 -32.52 -8.54 10.32
N ALA A 619 -33.10 -8.99 9.20
CA ALA A 619 -34.02 -8.19 8.41
C ALA A 619 -35.26 -7.74 9.22
N GLU A 620 -35.82 -8.63 10.04
CA GLU A 620 -36.94 -8.30 10.94
C GLU A 620 -36.57 -7.24 11.98
N ASP A 621 -35.45 -7.43 12.67
CA ASP A 621 -34.99 -6.52 13.72
C ASP A 621 -34.63 -5.15 13.12
N PHE A 622 -34.02 -5.13 11.94
CA PHE A 622 -33.70 -3.91 11.21
C PHE A 622 -34.97 -3.15 10.82
N ALA A 623 -35.95 -3.83 10.22
CA ALA A 623 -37.22 -3.21 9.86
C ALA A 623 -37.95 -2.63 11.09
N GLN A 624 -37.97 -3.38 12.19
CA GLN A 624 -38.57 -2.94 13.44
C GLN A 624 -37.85 -1.72 14.03
N ALA A 625 -36.51 -1.72 14.00
CA ALA A 625 -35.71 -0.59 14.46
C ALA A 625 -35.97 0.68 13.63
N VAL A 626 -36.05 0.54 12.30
CA VAL A 626 -36.41 1.66 11.41
C VAL A 626 -37.78 2.22 11.77
N VAL A 627 -38.83 1.37 11.85
CA VAL A 627 -40.19 1.85 12.16
C VAL A 627 -40.24 2.51 13.54
N ALA A 628 -39.70 1.85 14.57
CA ALA A 628 -39.74 2.33 15.95
C ALA A 628 -39.04 3.68 16.09
N GLN A 629 -37.86 3.84 15.50
CA GLN A 629 -37.12 5.10 15.57
C GLN A 629 -37.74 6.18 14.68
N TYR A 630 -38.30 5.84 13.52
CA TYR A 630 -38.88 6.81 12.58
C TYR A 630 -40.12 7.50 13.16
N GLN A 631 -40.94 6.73 13.89
CA GLN A 631 -42.20 7.20 14.47
C GLN A 631 -42.01 8.00 15.78
N ASP A 632 -40.89 7.83 16.48
CA ASP A 632 -40.63 8.53 17.75
C ASP A 632 -39.80 9.81 17.54
N GLU A 633 -40.48 10.94 17.35
CA GLU A 633 -39.84 12.23 17.12
C GLU A 633 -38.91 12.66 18.26
N LYS A 634 -39.26 12.35 19.51
CA LYS A 634 -38.40 12.70 20.67
C LYS A 634 -37.13 11.86 20.67
N SER A 635 -37.23 10.56 20.33
CA SER A 635 -36.08 9.68 20.17
C SER A 635 -35.14 10.18 19.07
N LEU A 636 -35.69 10.64 17.93
CA LEU A 636 -34.92 11.24 16.84
C LEU A 636 -34.16 12.50 17.28
N GLU A 637 -34.84 13.44 17.94
CA GLU A 637 -34.21 14.67 18.44
C GLU A 637 -33.07 14.39 19.43
N LEU A 638 -33.27 13.43 20.32
CA LEU A 638 -32.29 13.06 21.34
C LEU A 638 -31.09 12.32 20.74
N THR A 639 -31.34 11.37 19.85
CA THR A 639 -30.30 10.67 19.09
C THR A 639 -29.49 11.66 18.27
N SER A 640 -30.16 12.62 17.62
CA SER A 640 -29.53 13.70 16.86
C SER A 640 -28.58 14.54 17.71
N ALA A 641 -28.99 14.94 18.92
CA ALA A 641 -28.13 15.68 19.84
C ALA A 641 -26.93 14.85 20.31
N LEU A 642 -27.13 13.57 20.63
CA LEU A 642 -26.05 12.66 21.02
C LEU A 642 -25.05 12.43 19.90
N TYR A 643 -25.52 12.26 18.66
CA TYR A 643 -24.69 12.09 17.47
C TYR A 643 -23.79 13.29 17.22
N ARG A 644 -24.35 14.51 17.26
CA ARG A 644 -23.55 15.73 17.08
C ARG A 644 -22.46 15.86 18.14
N GLU A 645 -22.79 15.62 19.41
CA GLU A 645 -21.80 15.74 20.49
C GLU A 645 -20.74 14.64 20.44
N PHE A 646 -21.16 13.41 20.13
CA PHE A 646 -20.23 12.31 19.88
C PHE A 646 -19.28 12.65 18.74
N ALA A 647 -19.81 13.13 17.60
CA ALA A 647 -19.02 13.47 16.44
C ALA A 647 -18.04 14.63 16.71
N ARG A 648 -18.50 15.66 17.43
CA ARG A 648 -17.68 16.81 17.82
C ARG A 648 -16.48 16.41 18.69
N VAL A 649 -16.60 15.34 19.47
CA VAL A 649 -15.51 14.85 20.32
C VAL A 649 -14.62 13.85 19.57
N ALA A 650 -15.20 12.96 18.77
CA ALA A 650 -14.49 11.85 18.14
C ALA A 650 -13.86 12.20 16.78
N PHE A 651 -14.46 13.12 16.02
CA PHE A 651 -14.11 13.40 14.62
C PHE A 651 -13.75 14.87 14.39
N HIS A 652 -13.31 15.59 15.42
CA HIS A 652 -12.78 16.94 15.23
C HIS A 652 -11.35 16.87 14.68
N SER A 653 -11.02 17.72 13.71
CA SER A 653 -9.69 17.83 13.09
C SER A 653 -8.54 17.93 14.11
N SER A 654 -8.67 18.75 15.15
CA SER A 654 -7.67 18.87 16.23
C SER A 654 -7.37 17.54 16.93
N ALA A 655 -8.37 16.68 17.12
CA ALA A 655 -8.16 15.36 17.70
C ALA A 655 -7.38 14.46 16.74
N ALA A 656 -7.74 14.46 15.45
CA ALA A 656 -7.02 13.72 14.41
C ALA A 656 -5.56 14.19 14.27
N LYS A 657 -5.34 15.51 14.23
CA LYS A 657 -4.02 16.15 14.16
C LYS A 657 -3.13 15.75 15.33
N ARG A 658 -3.70 15.76 16.55
CA ARG A 658 -2.99 15.34 17.75
C ARG A 658 -2.61 13.86 17.69
N THR A 659 -3.54 12.97 17.35
CA THR A 659 -3.26 11.53 17.22
C THR A 659 -2.18 11.26 16.18
N LEU A 660 -2.23 11.93 15.02
CA LEU A 660 -1.22 11.79 13.98
C LEU A 660 0.16 12.29 14.46
N ALA A 661 0.21 13.43 15.14
CA ALA A 661 1.45 13.94 15.73
C ALA A 661 2.02 12.99 16.80
N ASP A 662 1.18 12.47 17.69
CA ASP A 662 1.57 11.48 18.72
C ASP A 662 2.23 10.25 18.08
N ILE A 663 1.68 9.75 16.97
CA ILE A 663 2.23 8.60 16.23
C ILE A 663 3.57 8.97 15.58
N LEU A 664 3.64 10.08 14.84
CA LEU A 664 4.87 10.48 14.13
C LEU A 664 6.03 10.77 15.09
N VAL A 665 5.75 11.33 16.27
CA VAL A 665 6.74 11.56 17.34
C VAL A 665 7.11 10.24 18.03
N GLY A 666 6.14 9.35 18.23
CA GLY A 666 6.34 8.07 18.90
C GLY A 666 7.12 7.03 18.09
N VAL A 667 7.16 7.16 16.76
CA VAL A 667 7.97 6.29 15.90
C VAL A 667 9.37 6.90 15.75
N PRO A 668 10.42 6.30 16.36
CA PRO A 668 11.75 6.87 16.34
C PRO A 668 12.30 6.90 14.91
N LEU A 669 12.80 8.06 14.50
CA LEU A 669 13.57 8.17 13.27
C LEU A 669 14.80 7.27 13.38
N LYS A 670 15.13 6.54 12.31
CA LYS A 670 16.32 5.69 12.26
C LYS A 670 17.57 6.55 12.46
N GLU A 671 18.50 6.09 13.30
CA GLU A 671 19.77 6.79 13.52
C GLU A 671 20.49 6.93 12.19
N ARG A 672 20.52 8.16 11.67
CA ARG A 672 21.33 8.48 10.50
C ARG A 672 22.79 8.29 10.97
N PRO A 673 23.59 7.43 10.34
CA PRO A 673 25.01 7.34 10.67
C PRO A 673 25.59 8.75 10.63
N ALA A 674 26.35 9.11 11.68
CA ALA A 674 26.94 10.44 11.79
C ALA A 674 27.63 10.80 10.46
N PRO A 675 27.46 12.03 9.95
CA PRO A 675 28.00 12.41 8.67
C PRO A 675 29.51 12.20 8.72
N HIS A 676 29.99 11.20 7.97
CA HIS A 676 31.40 11.07 7.69
C HIS A 676 31.86 12.40 7.10
N GLN A 677 32.88 13.00 7.71
CA GLN A 677 33.39 14.31 7.32
C GLN A 677 33.62 14.38 5.80
N PRO A 678 33.14 15.44 5.14
CA PRO A 678 32.99 15.48 3.69
C PRO A 678 34.32 15.85 3.03
N GLU A 679 34.99 14.87 2.43
CA GLU A 679 35.97 15.15 1.38
C GLU A 679 35.74 14.40 0.06
N THR A 680 34.71 13.55 -0.09
CA THR A 680 34.45 12.87 -1.38
C THR A 680 32.98 12.69 -1.76
N GLU A 681 32.01 13.40 -1.16
CA GLU A 681 30.59 13.21 -1.50
C GLU A 681 30.21 13.68 -2.91
N ASN A 682 31.00 14.56 -3.53
CA ASN A 682 30.78 15.06 -4.89
C ASN A 682 31.63 14.35 -5.97
N ALA A 683 32.24 13.21 -5.68
CA ALA A 683 33.04 12.51 -6.69
C ALA A 683 32.13 11.91 -7.77
N MET A 684 32.21 12.51 -8.97
CA MET A 684 31.59 12.05 -10.20
C MET A 684 32.01 10.61 -10.53
N PRO A 685 31.12 9.76 -11.09
CA PRO A 685 31.51 8.44 -11.54
C PRO A 685 32.66 8.51 -12.55
N ARG A 686 33.61 7.58 -12.42
CA ARG A 686 34.71 7.41 -13.35
C ARG A 686 34.18 6.71 -14.60
N LEU A 687 34.02 7.46 -15.69
CA LEU A 687 33.60 6.91 -16.98
C LEU A 687 34.79 6.30 -17.72
N ILE A 688 34.75 5.00 -18.00
CA ILE A 688 35.82 4.27 -18.68
C ILE A 688 35.34 3.83 -20.06
N ALA A 689 36.08 4.19 -21.10
CA ALA A 689 35.75 3.76 -22.47
C ALA A 689 36.60 2.56 -22.88
N MET A 690 35.99 1.54 -23.47
CA MET A 690 36.72 0.42 -24.05
C MET A 690 37.54 0.90 -25.25
N TYR A 691 38.77 0.41 -25.39
CA TYR A 691 39.73 0.91 -26.37
C TYR A 691 40.29 -0.24 -27.20
N LEU A 692 40.04 -0.17 -28.51
CA LEU A 692 40.48 -1.17 -29.48
C LEU A 692 41.89 -0.84 -29.99
N PRO A 693 42.88 -1.74 -29.82
CA PRO A 693 44.24 -1.49 -30.30
C PRO A 693 44.42 -1.73 -31.81
N GLN A 694 43.43 -2.25 -32.54
CA GLN A 694 43.52 -2.75 -33.92
C GLN A 694 43.60 -1.68 -35.04
N TYR A 695 44.25 -0.55 -34.75
CA TYR A 695 44.54 0.52 -35.73
C TYR A 695 46.05 0.66 -36.00
N HIS A 696 46.71 -0.48 -36.11
CA HIS A 696 48.09 -0.60 -36.59
C HIS A 696 48.28 -2.01 -37.21
N PRO A 697 49.15 -2.17 -38.22
CA PRO A 697 49.42 -3.47 -38.81
C PRO A 697 50.27 -4.33 -37.87
N ILE A 698 49.98 -5.62 -37.83
CA ILE A 698 50.81 -6.67 -37.20
C ILE A 698 51.06 -7.80 -38.21
N PRO A 699 52.18 -8.54 -38.09
CA PRO A 699 52.52 -9.61 -39.02
C PRO A 699 51.40 -10.64 -39.23
N GLU A 700 50.71 -11.01 -38.15
CA GLU A 700 49.63 -11.99 -38.16
C GLU A 700 48.42 -11.50 -38.97
N ASN A 701 47.98 -10.26 -38.76
CA ASN A 701 46.88 -9.69 -39.53
C ASN A 701 47.26 -9.50 -41.01
N ASP A 702 48.52 -9.18 -41.30
CA ASP A 702 49.02 -9.09 -42.67
C ASP A 702 48.99 -10.45 -43.39
N GLU A 703 49.31 -11.53 -42.67
CA GLU A 703 49.22 -12.90 -43.17
C GLU A 703 47.75 -13.33 -43.37
N TRP A 704 46.87 -13.00 -42.43
CA TRP A 704 45.47 -13.48 -42.44
C TRP A 704 44.55 -12.68 -43.35
N TRP A 705 44.76 -11.35 -43.44
CA TRP A 705 43.84 -10.40 -44.08
C TRP A 705 44.48 -9.59 -45.21
N GLY A 706 45.80 -9.74 -45.40
CA GLY A 706 46.60 -9.10 -46.42
C GLY A 706 47.41 -7.92 -45.89
N LYS A 707 48.56 -7.67 -46.53
CA LYS A 707 49.57 -6.69 -46.11
C LYS A 707 49.00 -5.30 -45.78
N GLY A 708 49.40 -4.76 -44.63
CA GLY A 708 48.99 -3.47 -44.11
C GLY A 708 47.57 -3.43 -43.55
N PHE A 709 47.02 -4.57 -43.11
CA PHE A 709 45.64 -4.61 -42.62
C PHE A 709 45.47 -3.86 -41.30
N THR A 710 44.46 -2.99 -41.27
CA THR A 710 43.88 -2.39 -40.06
C THR A 710 42.37 -2.30 -40.25
N GLU A 711 41.61 -2.05 -39.17
CA GLU A 711 40.15 -1.90 -39.27
C GLU A 711 39.74 -0.74 -40.18
N TRP A 712 40.61 0.24 -40.43
CA TRP A 712 40.37 1.29 -41.43
C TRP A 712 40.09 0.75 -42.83
N ARG A 713 40.63 -0.42 -43.19
CA ARG A 713 40.35 -1.04 -44.48
C ARG A 713 38.88 -1.45 -44.62
N ASN A 714 38.25 -1.89 -43.54
CA ASN A 714 36.84 -2.26 -43.52
C ASN A 714 35.96 -1.00 -43.54
N VAL A 715 36.27 -0.03 -42.69
CA VAL A 715 35.60 1.27 -42.63
C VAL A 715 35.61 1.97 -43.99
N ALA A 716 36.77 2.09 -44.63
CA ALA A 716 36.91 2.79 -45.92
C ALA A 716 36.20 2.08 -47.09
N LYS A 717 35.93 0.77 -46.97
CA LYS A 717 35.21 -0.01 -48.01
C LYS A 717 33.70 -0.04 -47.79
N ALA A 718 33.23 0.31 -46.59
CA ALA A 718 31.82 0.25 -46.24
C ALA A 718 30.98 1.17 -47.13
N LYS A 719 29.75 0.77 -47.40
CA LYS A 719 28.79 1.53 -48.23
C LYS A 719 27.41 1.46 -47.57
N PRO A 720 26.56 2.49 -47.74
CA PRO A 720 25.17 2.41 -47.30
C PRO A 720 24.47 1.22 -47.94
N LEU A 721 23.88 0.36 -47.11
CA LEU A 721 23.06 -0.77 -47.59
C LEU A 721 21.62 -0.36 -47.95
N PHE A 722 21.09 0.72 -47.37
CA PHE A 722 19.73 1.21 -47.63
C PHE A 722 19.65 2.74 -47.46
N LYS A 723 18.54 3.36 -47.91
CA LYS A 723 18.36 4.81 -47.82
C LYS A 723 18.37 5.28 -46.36
N GLY A 724 19.22 6.25 -46.04
CA GLY A 724 19.37 6.79 -44.68
C GLY A 724 20.35 6.01 -43.78
N HIS A 725 20.90 4.89 -44.26
CA HIS A 725 21.96 4.15 -43.57
C HIS A 725 23.29 4.93 -43.61
N TYR A 726 23.86 5.23 -42.44
CA TYR A 726 25.11 5.99 -42.35
C TYR A 726 26.33 5.05 -42.45
N GLN A 727 26.87 4.89 -43.66
CA GLN A 727 28.16 4.23 -43.91
C GLN A 727 28.83 4.92 -45.12
N PRO A 728 30.17 4.99 -45.21
CA PRO A 728 31.12 4.70 -44.14
C PRO A 728 31.08 5.76 -43.04
N HIS A 729 31.38 5.37 -41.79
CA HIS A 729 31.69 6.31 -40.72
C HIS A 729 33.12 6.86 -40.95
N VAL A 730 33.25 8.14 -41.25
CA VAL A 730 34.55 8.75 -41.60
C VAL A 730 35.04 9.63 -40.43
N PRO A 731 36.27 9.42 -39.92
CA PRO A 731 36.80 10.24 -38.82
C PRO A 731 36.95 11.71 -39.23
N ALA A 732 36.67 12.61 -38.30
CA ALA A 732 36.86 14.05 -38.47
C ALA A 732 38.24 14.49 -37.94
N ASP A 733 38.32 14.86 -36.67
CA ASP A 733 39.47 15.57 -36.07
C ASP A 733 40.79 14.78 -36.12
N LEU A 734 40.73 13.46 -35.92
CA LEU A 734 41.91 12.61 -35.77
C LEU A 734 42.32 11.90 -37.07
N SER A 735 41.53 12.04 -38.14
CA SER A 735 41.75 11.36 -39.44
C SER A 735 41.91 9.83 -39.32
N PHE A 736 42.27 9.17 -40.41
CA PHE A 736 42.66 7.75 -40.40
C PHE A 736 44.06 7.61 -39.78
N TYR A 737 44.11 7.26 -38.48
CA TYR A 737 45.36 7.28 -37.71
C TYR A 737 46.05 5.91 -37.57
N ASP A 738 47.29 5.92 -37.06
CA ASP A 738 48.07 4.72 -36.72
C ASP A 738 48.46 4.76 -35.23
N LEU A 739 48.02 3.76 -34.45
CA LEU A 739 48.23 3.74 -33.00
C LEU A 739 49.67 3.49 -32.55
N ARG A 740 50.61 3.24 -33.48
CA ARG A 740 52.05 3.24 -33.17
C ARG A 740 52.56 4.65 -32.90
N LEU A 741 51.92 5.66 -33.48
CA LEU A 741 52.31 7.06 -33.32
C LEU A 741 51.92 7.56 -31.92
N GLU A 742 52.88 8.15 -31.21
CA GLU A 742 52.64 8.68 -29.87
C GLU A 742 51.70 9.88 -29.90
N GLU A 743 51.83 10.74 -30.91
CA GLU A 743 51.03 11.93 -31.10
C GLU A 743 49.53 11.59 -31.22
N THR A 744 49.21 10.49 -31.91
CA THR A 744 47.83 9.99 -32.02
C THR A 744 47.27 9.58 -30.65
N ARG A 745 48.02 8.79 -29.88
CA ARG A 745 47.58 8.33 -28.55
C ARG A 745 47.42 9.52 -27.59
N ILE A 746 48.31 10.50 -27.68
CA ILE A 746 48.20 11.77 -26.92
C ILE A 746 46.93 12.51 -27.30
N ALA A 747 46.69 12.73 -28.60
CA ALA A 747 45.50 13.44 -29.06
C ALA A 747 44.19 12.76 -28.62
N GLN A 748 44.13 11.42 -28.67
CA GLN A 748 42.98 10.67 -28.18
C GLN A 748 42.75 10.83 -26.67
N ALA A 749 43.81 10.73 -25.86
CA ALA A 749 43.73 10.88 -24.41
C ALA A 749 43.40 12.33 -23.99
N GLU A 750 43.94 13.32 -24.69
CA GLU A 750 43.59 14.74 -24.47
C GLU A 750 42.13 15.01 -24.79
N LEU A 751 41.63 14.48 -25.92
CA LEU A 751 40.24 14.60 -26.31
C LEU A 751 39.31 13.90 -25.31
N ALA A 752 39.63 12.67 -24.91
CA ALA A 752 38.87 11.92 -23.90
C ALA A 752 38.80 12.68 -22.57
N ARG A 753 39.94 13.19 -22.08
CA ARG A 753 40.00 14.02 -20.87
C ARG A 753 39.15 15.28 -20.97
N GLN A 754 39.22 15.98 -22.10
CA GLN A 754 38.47 17.24 -22.31
C GLN A 754 36.95 17.05 -22.11
N TYR A 755 36.44 15.86 -22.46
CA TYR A 755 35.02 15.53 -22.38
C TYR A 755 34.66 14.61 -21.20
N GLY A 756 35.55 14.48 -20.21
CA GLY A 756 35.25 13.85 -18.93
C GLY A 756 35.37 12.32 -18.89
N VAL A 757 35.91 11.69 -19.94
CA VAL A 757 36.28 10.27 -19.88
C VAL A 757 37.47 10.14 -18.93
N HIS A 758 37.32 9.29 -17.90
CA HIS A 758 38.31 9.11 -16.86
C HIS A 758 39.53 8.32 -17.33
N GLY A 759 39.31 7.30 -18.18
CA GLY A 759 40.38 6.43 -18.64
C GLY A 759 39.93 5.44 -19.72
N PHE A 760 40.90 4.70 -20.24
CA PHE A 760 40.67 3.68 -21.27
C PHE A 760 40.81 2.25 -20.73
N CYS A 761 39.94 1.35 -21.19
CA CYS A 761 40.09 -0.08 -20.98
C CYS A 761 40.60 -0.74 -22.26
N TYR A 762 41.90 -1.01 -22.34
CA TYR A 762 42.51 -1.60 -23.52
C TYR A 762 42.12 -3.08 -23.63
N TYR A 763 41.65 -3.49 -24.81
CA TYR A 763 41.61 -4.91 -25.13
C TYR A 763 43.03 -5.47 -25.16
N HIS A 764 43.29 -6.47 -24.34
CA HIS A 764 44.55 -7.19 -24.24
C HIS A 764 44.37 -8.59 -24.84
N TYR A 765 45.17 -8.90 -25.86
CA TYR A 765 45.17 -10.18 -26.53
C TYR A 765 46.41 -10.96 -26.14
N TRP A 766 46.20 -12.01 -25.35
CA TRP A 766 47.25 -12.90 -24.87
C TRP A 766 46.78 -14.33 -25.04
N PHE A 767 47.60 -15.14 -25.72
CA PHE A 767 47.32 -16.51 -26.12
C PHE A 767 48.51 -17.39 -25.75
N ASN A 768 48.44 -18.04 -24.57
CA ASN A 768 49.44 -19.01 -24.11
C ASN A 768 50.89 -18.52 -24.24
N GLY A 769 51.15 -17.29 -23.78
CA GLY A 769 52.47 -16.63 -23.82
C GLY A 769 52.72 -15.75 -25.05
N ARG A 770 51.84 -15.77 -26.05
CA ARG A 770 51.93 -14.90 -27.24
C ARG A 770 51.00 -13.70 -27.08
N ARG A 771 51.55 -12.50 -27.14
CA ARG A 771 50.78 -11.24 -27.20
C ARG A 771 50.50 -10.86 -28.64
N LEU A 772 49.31 -10.33 -28.91
CA LEU A 772 48.92 -9.76 -30.20
C LEU A 772 48.37 -8.34 -29.98
N LEU A 773 48.51 -7.47 -30.99
CA LEU A 773 48.06 -6.08 -30.96
C LEU A 773 48.61 -5.26 -29.76
N GLU A 774 49.69 -5.71 -29.15
CA GLU A 774 50.26 -5.15 -27.92
C GLU A 774 51.03 -3.86 -28.14
N THR A 775 51.47 -3.60 -29.38
CA THR A 775 52.39 -2.50 -29.72
C THR A 775 51.97 -1.14 -29.13
N PRO A 776 50.69 -0.69 -29.21
CA PRO A 776 50.28 0.60 -28.66
C PRO A 776 50.39 0.66 -27.14
N LEU A 777 49.98 -0.42 -26.44
CA LEU A 777 50.05 -0.52 -24.98
C LEU A 777 51.50 -0.57 -24.52
N GLU A 778 52.34 -1.38 -25.14
CA GLU A 778 53.78 -1.47 -24.81
C GLU A 778 54.51 -0.15 -25.07
N ALA A 779 54.18 0.54 -26.18
CA ALA A 779 54.74 1.85 -26.47
C ALA A 779 54.35 2.89 -25.41
N MET A 780 53.09 2.87 -24.95
CA MET A 780 52.58 3.75 -23.89
C MET A 780 53.20 3.47 -22.52
N LEU A 781 53.40 2.20 -22.15
CA LEU A 781 54.10 1.81 -20.92
C LEU A 781 55.55 2.28 -20.96
N LYS A 782 56.23 2.07 -22.10
CA LYS A 782 57.64 2.44 -22.27
C LYS A 782 57.87 3.95 -22.25
N SER A 783 57.02 4.73 -22.92
CA SER A 783 57.21 6.18 -23.00
C SER A 783 56.58 6.96 -21.84
N GLY A 784 55.69 6.33 -21.06
CA GLY A 784 54.90 7.01 -20.05
C GLY A 784 53.85 7.97 -20.63
N LYS A 785 53.60 7.91 -21.95
CA LYS A 785 52.70 8.83 -22.66
C LYS A 785 51.65 8.09 -23.52
N PRO A 786 50.40 8.58 -23.57
CA PRO A 786 49.86 9.70 -22.79
C PRO A 786 49.82 9.43 -21.29
N ASP A 787 50.00 10.46 -20.48
CA ASP A 787 49.70 10.39 -19.05
C ASP A 787 48.18 10.39 -18.88
N PHE A 788 47.53 9.22 -18.98
CA PHE A 788 46.07 9.08 -18.90
C PHE A 788 45.72 7.75 -18.24
N PRO A 789 44.72 7.69 -17.33
CA PRO A 789 44.38 6.46 -16.63
C PRO A 789 43.96 5.35 -17.57
N PHE A 790 44.35 4.11 -17.26
CA PHE A 790 43.97 2.96 -18.07
C PHE A 790 43.87 1.66 -17.28
N CYS A 791 43.12 0.69 -17.82
CA CYS A 791 43.11 -0.71 -17.38
C CYS A 791 43.07 -1.64 -18.59
N VAL A 792 43.08 -2.96 -18.37
CA VAL A 792 42.99 -3.94 -19.46
C VAL A 792 41.83 -4.92 -19.29
N CYS A 793 41.26 -5.31 -20.43
CA CYS A 793 40.30 -6.39 -20.57
C CYS A 793 40.89 -7.51 -21.42
N TRP A 794 41.02 -8.72 -20.84
CA TRP A 794 41.50 -9.87 -21.58
C TRP A 794 40.42 -10.40 -22.52
N ALA A 795 40.65 -10.20 -23.83
CA ALA A 795 39.82 -10.73 -24.90
C ALA A 795 40.18 -12.22 -25.13
N ASN A 796 39.73 -13.07 -24.21
CA ASN A 796 40.14 -14.47 -24.10
C ASN A 796 39.38 -15.44 -25.02
N GLU A 797 38.77 -14.93 -26.09
CA GLU A 797 38.13 -15.74 -27.13
C GLU A 797 39.15 -16.27 -28.13
N ASN A 798 38.85 -17.41 -28.76
CA ASN A 798 39.59 -17.86 -29.93
C ASN A 798 39.55 -16.80 -31.03
N TRP A 799 40.69 -16.51 -31.64
CA TRP A 799 40.73 -15.68 -32.83
C TRP A 799 40.31 -16.52 -34.04
N THR A 800 39.21 -16.18 -34.71
CA THR A 800 38.66 -16.95 -35.84
C THR A 800 38.63 -16.13 -37.14
N ARG A 801 38.53 -16.82 -38.30
CA ARG A 801 38.36 -16.17 -39.62
C ARG A 801 36.96 -15.59 -39.86
N ARG A 802 35.96 -16.03 -39.11
CA ARG A 802 34.63 -15.41 -39.13
C ARG A 802 34.42 -14.67 -37.81
N TRP A 803 34.01 -13.42 -37.92
CA TRP A 803 33.77 -12.49 -36.82
C TRP A 803 32.54 -12.84 -35.97
N ASP A 804 31.97 -14.06 -36.10
CA ASP A 804 30.72 -14.55 -35.51
C ASP A 804 30.90 -15.58 -34.39
N GLY A 805 32.13 -15.94 -34.05
CA GLY A 805 32.43 -16.82 -32.90
C GLY A 805 32.16 -18.31 -33.14
N GLU A 806 31.85 -18.75 -34.35
CA GLU A 806 31.73 -20.19 -34.65
C GLU A 806 33.09 -20.83 -35.00
N GLU A 807 33.34 -22.02 -34.42
CA GLU A 807 34.66 -22.68 -34.30
C GLU A 807 35.31 -23.22 -35.60
N GLN A 808 34.73 -23.01 -36.79
CA GLN A 808 35.14 -23.78 -37.97
C GLN A 808 36.42 -23.31 -38.68
N ASN A 809 37.08 -22.22 -38.25
CA ASN A 809 38.42 -21.80 -38.72
C ASN A 809 39.16 -20.91 -37.70
N VAL A 810 39.71 -21.52 -36.65
CA VAL A 810 40.50 -20.83 -35.61
C VAL A 810 41.89 -20.45 -36.15
N LEU A 811 42.23 -19.16 -36.10
CA LEU A 811 43.54 -18.57 -36.45
C LEU A 811 44.51 -18.60 -35.25
N MET A 812 44.00 -18.32 -34.04
CA MET A 812 44.74 -18.41 -32.79
C MET A 812 43.82 -18.97 -31.71
N LYS A 813 44.24 -20.06 -31.06
CA LYS A 813 43.44 -20.75 -30.04
C LYS A 813 43.88 -20.31 -28.65
N GLN A 814 42.92 -20.10 -27.75
CA GLN A 814 43.18 -19.98 -26.32
C GLN A 814 43.07 -21.36 -25.66
N VAL A 815 44.09 -21.73 -24.89
CA VAL A 815 44.10 -22.94 -24.05
C VAL A 815 44.17 -22.52 -22.59
N TYR A 816 43.43 -23.18 -21.70
CA TYR A 816 43.45 -22.87 -20.26
C TYR A 816 44.12 -23.99 -19.47
N SER A 817 45.03 -23.62 -18.58
CA SER A 817 45.67 -24.52 -17.60
C SER A 817 46.18 -23.69 -16.42
N GLU A 818 46.47 -24.33 -15.29
CA GLU A 818 47.05 -23.62 -14.14
C GLU A 818 48.41 -22.94 -14.50
N GLU A 819 49.23 -23.58 -15.33
CA GLU A 819 50.47 -22.98 -15.82
C GLU A 819 50.19 -21.72 -16.66
N ASP A 820 49.14 -21.77 -17.49
CA ASP A 820 48.69 -20.65 -18.29
C ASP A 820 48.21 -19.49 -17.43
N ASP A 821 47.41 -19.78 -16.40
CA ASP A 821 46.91 -18.79 -15.44
C ASP A 821 48.07 -18.05 -14.75
N ARG A 822 49.11 -18.79 -14.32
CA ARG A 822 50.32 -18.21 -13.71
C ARG A 822 51.11 -17.38 -14.72
N ASN A 823 51.30 -17.88 -15.94
CA ASN A 823 52.07 -17.17 -16.96
C ASN A 823 51.38 -15.87 -17.40
N HIS A 824 50.06 -15.89 -17.55
CA HIS A 824 49.30 -14.73 -17.96
C HIS A 824 49.33 -13.62 -16.92
N ILE A 825 49.04 -13.95 -15.64
CA ILE A 825 49.02 -12.91 -14.61
C ILE A 825 50.41 -12.31 -14.36
N ARG A 826 51.47 -13.12 -14.47
CA ARG A 826 52.85 -12.65 -14.35
C ARG A 826 53.24 -11.72 -15.49
N ASP A 827 52.77 -11.98 -16.72
CA ASP A 827 52.96 -11.04 -17.83
C ASP A 827 52.36 -9.68 -17.48
N LEU A 828 51.15 -9.65 -16.90
CA LEU A 828 50.43 -8.43 -16.55
C LEU A 828 51.03 -7.61 -15.38
N PHE A 829 51.98 -8.14 -14.60
CA PHE A 829 52.59 -7.37 -13.51
C PHE A 829 53.24 -6.07 -14.01
N ARG A 830 53.91 -6.11 -15.17
CA ARG A 830 54.48 -4.91 -15.83
C ARG A 830 53.45 -3.81 -16.10
N VAL A 831 52.17 -4.20 -16.25
CA VAL A 831 51.05 -3.32 -16.53
C VAL A 831 50.47 -2.80 -15.21
N PHE A 832 50.29 -3.69 -14.24
CA PHE A 832 49.74 -3.33 -12.92
C PHE A 832 50.66 -2.42 -12.11
N GLU A 833 51.98 -2.51 -12.31
CA GLU A 833 52.97 -1.63 -11.67
C GLU A 833 52.94 -0.19 -12.19
N ASP A 834 52.31 0.08 -13.35
CA ASP A 834 52.22 1.43 -13.89
C ASP A 834 51.37 2.32 -12.95
N PRO A 835 51.86 3.51 -12.55
CA PRO A 835 51.14 4.40 -11.63
C PRO A 835 49.83 4.95 -12.21
N ARG A 836 49.65 4.93 -13.53
CA ARG A 836 48.42 5.36 -14.21
C ARG A 836 47.36 4.25 -14.26
N TYR A 837 47.68 3.03 -13.80
CA TYR A 837 46.75 1.91 -13.85
C TYR A 837 45.54 2.14 -12.94
N ILE A 838 44.33 1.94 -13.47
CA ILE A 838 43.09 2.17 -12.74
C ILE A 838 42.95 1.14 -11.63
N ARG A 839 42.78 1.66 -10.42
CA ARG A 839 42.61 0.89 -9.19
C ARG A 839 41.25 1.13 -8.54
N VAL A 840 40.74 0.11 -7.86
CA VAL A 840 39.53 0.17 -7.04
C VAL A 840 39.91 -0.21 -5.62
N ASN A 841 39.81 0.74 -4.68
CA ASN A 841 40.25 0.56 -3.30
C ASN A 841 41.72 0.10 -3.23
N GLY A 842 42.57 0.70 -4.07
CA GLY A 842 44.00 0.37 -4.21
C GLY A 842 44.33 -0.89 -5.02
N LYS A 843 43.35 -1.73 -5.36
CA LYS A 843 43.54 -2.99 -6.10
C LYS A 843 43.57 -2.74 -7.62
N PRO A 844 44.52 -3.28 -8.41
CA PRO A 844 44.47 -3.20 -9.87
C PRO A 844 43.19 -3.83 -10.41
N MET A 845 42.44 -3.09 -11.22
CA MET A 845 41.24 -3.61 -11.87
C MET A 845 41.60 -4.42 -13.11
N PHE A 846 41.12 -5.66 -13.21
CA PHE A 846 41.38 -6.52 -14.36
C PHE A 846 40.08 -7.17 -14.86
N LEU A 847 39.78 -6.94 -16.15
CA LEU A 847 38.55 -7.43 -16.77
C LEU A 847 38.81 -8.71 -17.58
N VAL A 848 37.85 -9.63 -17.58
CA VAL A 848 37.88 -10.86 -18.39
C VAL A 848 36.63 -10.95 -19.25
N TYR A 849 36.80 -11.07 -20.57
CA TYR A 849 35.71 -10.95 -21.53
C TYR A 849 34.75 -12.15 -21.57
N ARG A 850 35.28 -13.38 -21.48
CA ARG A 850 34.52 -14.65 -21.45
C ARG A 850 34.97 -15.53 -20.29
N THR A 851 34.41 -15.29 -19.10
CA THR A 851 34.70 -16.17 -17.96
C THR A 851 34.19 -17.60 -18.16
N GLU A 852 33.23 -17.79 -19.05
CA GLU A 852 32.58 -19.07 -19.39
C GLU A 852 33.53 -20.04 -20.09
N ASN A 853 34.57 -19.51 -20.76
CA ASN A 853 35.56 -20.32 -21.44
C ASN A 853 36.61 -20.90 -20.48
N ILE A 854 36.74 -20.33 -19.28
CA ILE A 854 37.70 -20.78 -18.26
C ILE A 854 37.11 -22.01 -17.56
N PRO A 855 37.81 -23.16 -17.54
CA PRO A 855 37.26 -24.40 -16.96
C PRO A 855 36.91 -24.31 -15.46
N ASP A 856 37.74 -23.63 -14.67
CA ASP A 856 37.49 -23.34 -13.25
C ASP A 856 37.90 -21.89 -12.95
N PRO A 857 37.00 -20.91 -13.20
CA PRO A 857 37.32 -19.50 -13.02
C PRO A 857 37.62 -19.14 -11.57
N ALA A 858 37.08 -19.89 -10.59
CA ALA A 858 37.37 -19.67 -9.18
C ALA A 858 38.79 -20.11 -8.82
N ALA A 859 39.29 -21.22 -9.38
CA ALA A 859 40.69 -21.61 -9.25
C ALA A 859 41.63 -20.60 -9.91
N THR A 860 41.33 -20.18 -11.14
CA THR A 860 42.10 -19.14 -11.85
C THR A 860 42.18 -17.84 -11.04
N ALA A 861 41.06 -17.35 -10.50
CA ALA A 861 41.03 -16.15 -9.66
C ALA A 861 41.88 -16.29 -8.39
N ARG A 862 41.89 -17.46 -7.75
CA ARG A 862 42.78 -17.74 -6.60
C ARG A 862 44.25 -17.69 -7.00
N ILE A 863 44.63 -18.39 -8.08
CA ILE A 863 46.00 -18.42 -8.60
C ILE A 863 46.49 -17.00 -8.89
N TRP A 864 45.68 -16.19 -9.58
CA TRP A 864 46.03 -14.82 -9.91
C TRP A 864 46.28 -13.95 -8.68
N ARG A 865 45.40 -14.00 -7.67
CA ARG A 865 45.58 -13.24 -6.43
C ARG A 865 46.78 -13.75 -5.62
N GLU A 866 47.04 -15.06 -5.60
CA GLU A 866 48.24 -15.63 -4.95
C GLU A 866 49.54 -15.14 -5.59
N GLU A 867 49.63 -15.20 -6.91
CA GLU A 867 50.79 -14.71 -7.67
C GLU A 867 50.97 -13.19 -7.49
N ALA A 868 49.88 -12.41 -7.56
CA ALA A 868 49.93 -10.95 -7.36
C ALA A 868 50.41 -10.57 -5.96
N ARG A 869 49.92 -11.25 -4.91
CA ARG A 869 50.42 -11.05 -3.54
C ARG A 869 51.90 -11.42 -3.42
N ALA A 870 52.31 -12.55 -3.99
CA ALA A 870 53.70 -13.02 -3.93
C ALA A 870 54.68 -12.07 -4.64
N ALA A 871 54.24 -11.42 -5.72
CA ALA A 871 55.02 -10.43 -6.46
C ALA A 871 54.99 -9.01 -5.85
N GLY A 872 54.23 -8.77 -4.78
CA GLY A 872 54.11 -7.45 -4.16
C GLY A 872 53.13 -6.49 -4.83
N ILE A 873 52.34 -6.96 -5.81
CA ILE A 873 51.27 -6.18 -6.46
C ILE A 873 50.09 -5.95 -5.51
N GLY A 874 49.87 -6.88 -4.58
CA GLY A 874 48.77 -6.85 -3.60
C GLY A 874 47.54 -7.65 -4.06
N GLU A 875 46.35 -7.16 -3.69
CA GLU A 875 45.08 -7.76 -4.13
C GLU A 875 44.64 -7.25 -5.49
N LEU A 876 43.91 -8.07 -6.24
CA LEU A 876 43.32 -7.74 -7.55
C LEU A 876 41.81 -7.48 -7.42
N TYR A 877 41.29 -6.56 -8.24
CA TYR A 877 39.86 -6.33 -8.42
C TYR A 877 39.42 -6.93 -9.76
N LEU A 878 38.86 -8.13 -9.71
CA LEU A 878 38.52 -8.93 -10.88
C LEU A 878 37.09 -8.66 -11.34
N VAL A 879 36.92 -8.35 -12.62
CA VAL A 879 35.63 -7.99 -13.21
C VAL A 879 35.31 -8.92 -14.37
N ARG A 880 34.18 -9.63 -14.32
CA ARG A 880 33.70 -10.45 -15.45
C ARG A 880 32.89 -9.59 -16.41
N VAL A 881 33.04 -9.75 -17.72
CA VAL A 881 32.13 -9.12 -18.70
C VAL A 881 30.94 -10.04 -18.95
N GLU A 882 29.71 -9.53 -18.83
CA GLU A 882 28.47 -10.27 -19.12
C GLU A 882 28.19 -10.29 -20.64
N SER A 883 29.15 -10.82 -21.40
CA SER A 883 29.06 -10.91 -22.86
C SER A 883 28.23 -12.11 -23.32
N ILE A 884 28.19 -13.21 -22.55
CA ILE A 884 27.30 -14.38 -22.68
C ILE A 884 26.93 -14.85 -21.27
N GLY A 885 25.63 -14.99 -20.99
CA GLY A 885 25.12 -15.50 -19.72
C GLY A 885 25.33 -14.56 -18.53
N THR A 886 24.72 -14.90 -17.39
CA THR A 886 24.84 -14.16 -16.14
C THR A 886 25.12 -15.13 -14.99
N CYS A 887 26.04 -14.77 -14.11
CA CYS A 887 26.24 -15.45 -12.83
C CYS A 887 26.71 -14.43 -11.78
N ASP A 888 26.52 -14.76 -10.50
CA ASP A 888 27.11 -13.98 -9.42
C ASP A 888 28.65 -14.04 -9.53
N PRO A 889 29.36 -12.91 -9.71
CA PRO A 889 30.82 -12.86 -9.76
C PRO A 889 31.49 -13.53 -8.57
N ALA A 890 30.91 -13.43 -7.37
CA ALA A 890 31.47 -14.03 -6.17
C ALA A 890 31.53 -15.56 -6.27
N SER A 891 30.56 -16.18 -6.95
CA SER A 891 30.51 -17.64 -7.16
C SER A 891 31.68 -18.18 -7.98
N ILE A 892 32.30 -17.33 -8.80
CA ILE A 892 33.47 -17.68 -9.63
C ILE A 892 34.76 -17.00 -9.12
N GLY A 893 34.75 -16.42 -7.92
CA GLY A 893 35.91 -15.77 -7.31
C GLY A 893 36.21 -14.35 -7.80
N PHE A 894 35.31 -13.71 -8.54
CA PHE A 894 35.43 -12.34 -9.05
C PHE A 894 34.75 -11.32 -8.12
N ASP A 895 35.10 -10.04 -8.22
CA ASP A 895 34.62 -8.96 -7.36
C ASP A 895 33.37 -8.25 -7.91
N ALA A 896 33.25 -8.15 -9.24
CA ALA A 896 32.14 -7.48 -9.91
C ALA A 896 31.89 -8.03 -11.32
N ALA A 897 30.76 -7.63 -11.90
CA ALA A 897 30.43 -7.81 -13.31
C ALA A 897 30.44 -6.47 -14.06
N LEU A 898 30.70 -6.50 -15.35
CA LEU A 898 30.46 -5.43 -16.32
C LEU A 898 29.32 -5.88 -17.25
N GLU A 899 28.23 -5.14 -17.26
CA GLU A 899 27.18 -5.30 -18.27
C GLU A 899 27.75 -5.03 -19.66
N PHE A 900 27.53 -5.91 -20.63
CA PHE A 900 27.88 -5.65 -22.02
C PHE A 900 26.74 -4.92 -22.74
N ALA A 901 27.06 -3.89 -23.53
CA ALA A 901 26.10 -3.10 -24.28
C ALA A 901 26.53 -3.03 -25.76
N PRO A 902 25.71 -3.45 -26.74
CA PRO A 902 24.33 -3.89 -26.59
C PRO A 902 24.22 -5.30 -26.01
N ASP A 903 23.18 -5.54 -25.20
CA ASP A 903 22.75 -6.89 -24.89
C ASP A 903 21.96 -7.45 -26.07
N TRP A 904 22.46 -8.53 -26.67
CA TRP A 904 21.88 -9.17 -27.85
C TRP A 904 20.48 -9.74 -27.64
N GLN A 905 20.05 -9.92 -26.40
CA GLN A 905 18.69 -10.32 -26.02
C GLN A 905 17.74 -9.13 -25.86
N LYS A 906 18.26 -7.89 -25.84
CA LYS A 906 17.54 -6.65 -25.57
C LYS A 906 17.67 -5.64 -26.73
N LYS A 907 17.29 -6.08 -27.93
CA LYS A 907 17.45 -5.33 -29.19
C LYS A 907 16.15 -4.79 -29.77
N GLY A 908 15.02 -4.99 -29.09
CA GLY A 908 13.70 -4.65 -29.61
C GLY A 908 13.30 -5.39 -30.89
N PRO A 909 12.11 -5.10 -31.44
CA PRO A 909 11.63 -5.70 -32.68
C PRO A 909 12.57 -5.37 -33.84
N ARG A 910 12.77 -6.36 -34.71
CA ARG A 910 13.49 -6.19 -35.97
C ARG A 910 12.62 -5.39 -36.95
N ILE A 911 13.18 -4.39 -37.59
CA ILE A 911 12.51 -3.57 -38.61
C ILE A 911 12.34 -4.41 -39.87
N MET A 912 11.09 -4.63 -40.30
CA MET A 912 10.73 -5.27 -41.56
C MET A 912 9.89 -4.30 -42.41
N PRO A 913 10.17 -4.13 -43.72
CA PRO A 913 9.29 -3.38 -44.60
C PRO A 913 7.91 -4.07 -44.75
N GLU A 914 6.83 -3.28 -44.84
CA GLU A 914 5.45 -3.76 -44.99
C GLU A 914 5.29 -4.66 -46.24
N GLN A 915 4.54 -5.75 -46.12
CA GLN A 915 4.42 -6.83 -47.11
C GLN A 915 3.70 -6.46 -48.43
N ASP A 916 3.32 -5.21 -48.67
CA ASP A 916 2.29 -4.88 -49.67
C ASP A 916 2.73 -3.92 -50.78
N THR A 917 3.86 -4.17 -51.43
CA THR A 917 4.16 -3.54 -52.73
C THR A 917 4.75 -4.53 -53.73
N LYS A 918 3.87 -5.12 -54.55
CA LYS A 918 4.22 -5.79 -55.81
C LYS A 918 4.62 -4.75 -56.89
N LEU A 919 5.67 -3.97 -56.64
CA LEU A 919 6.28 -3.06 -57.62
C LEU A 919 7.69 -3.59 -57.98
N PRO A 920 7.97 -3.92 -59.26
CA PRO A 920 9.28 -4.42 -59.66
C PRO A 920 10.35 -3.33 -59.44
N GLY A 921 11.31 -3.58 -58.56
CA GLY A 921 12.39 -2.64 -58.20
C GLY A 921 12.63 -2.45 -56.69
N LEU A 922 11.68 -2.85 -55.84
CA LEU A 922 11.80 -2.84 -54.37
C LEU A 922 12.42 -4.12 -53.78
N ASP A 923 12.69 -5.14 -54.61
CA ASP A 923 13.24 -6.44 -54.16
C ASP A 923 14.59 -6.32 -53.45
N LEU A 924 15.45 -5.40 -53.89
CA LEU A 924 16.77 -5.13 -53.29
C LEU A 924 16.65 -4.52 -51.88
N LEU A 925 15.66 -3.65 -51.63
CA LEU A 925 15.43 -3.06 -50.30
C LEU A 925 14.94 -4.14 -49.33
N ASN A 926 14.02 -5.00 -49.76
CA ASN A 926 13.52 -6.12 -48.95
C ASN A 926 14.60 -7.18 -48.68
N GLU A 927 15.56 -7.38 -49.59
CA GLU A 927 16.68 -8.31 -49.39
C GLU A 927 17.63 -7.84 -48.29
N VAL A 928 17.94 -6.54 -48.21
CA VAL A 928 18.82 -5.99 -47.16
C VAL A 928 18.24 -6.18 -45.77
N TYR A 929 16.95 -5.89 -45.58
CA TYR A 929 16.27 -6.12 -44.29
C TYR A 929 16.11 -7.61 -43.98
N ARG A 930 15.99 -8.50 -44.98
CA ARG A 930 15.95 -9.96 -44.78
C ARG A 930 17.32 -10.54 -44.40
N ASN A 931 18.39 -10.04 -45.00
CA ASN A 931 19.74 -10.55 -44.81
C ASN A 931 20.45 -9.94 -43.60
N ASN A 932 19.95 -8.83 -43.03
CA ASN A 932 20.56 -8.15 -41.88
C ASN A 932 19.56 -7.88 -40.75
N TYR A 933 20.05 -7.87 -39.51
CA TYR A 933 19.26 -7.59 -38.31
C TYR A 933 19.24 -6.08 -38.06
N VAL A 934 18.24 -5.39 -38.62
CA VAL A 934 18.06 -3.95 -38.45
C VAL A 934 17.09 -3.68 -37.31
N HIS A 935 17.48 -2.85 -36.36
CA HIS A 935 16.73 -2.52 -35.14
C HIS A 935 16.74 -1.00 -34.90
N HIS A 936 15.76 -0.48 -34.14
CA HIS A 936 15.81 0.90 -33.66
C HIS A 936 16.69 1.02 -32.42
N TYR A 937 17.59 2.01 -32.40
CA TYR A 937 18.45 2.30 -31.25
C TYR A 937 17.65 2.68 -30.00
N ASP A 938 16.52 3.36 -30.16
CA ASP A 938 15.65 3.74 -29.04
C ASP A 938 15.21 2.52 -28.24
N ASN A 939 14.77 1.45 -28.92
CA ASN A 939 14.37 0.21 -28.25
C ASN A 939 15.53 -0.43 -27.47
N LEU A 940 16.75 -0.40 -28.02
CA LEU A 940 17.94 -0.90 -27.32
C LEU A 940 18.21 -0.08 -26.06
N ALA A 941 18.21 1.26 -26.18
CA ALA A 941 18.46 2.14 -25.05
C ALA A 941 17.39 1.95 -23.96
N ASP A 942 16.11 1.89 -24.35
CA ASP A 942 14.98 1.74 -23.44
C ASP A 942 14.99 0.37 -22.73
N GLU A 943 15.19 -0.72 -23.47
CA GLU A 943 15.28 -2.07 -22.88
C GLU A 943 16.51 -2.23 -21.98
N MET A 944 17.63 -1.58 -22.32
CA MET A 944 18.84 -1.59 -21.49
C MET A 944 18.70 -0.73 -20.23
N MET A 945 18.01 0.42 -20.28
CA MET A 945 17.68 1.23 -19.09
C MET A 945 16.71 0.48 -18.17
N ALA A 946 15.70 -0.17 -18.74
CA ALA A 946 14.68 -0.93 -17.99
C ALA A 946 15.16 -2.27 -17.40
N LYS A 947 16.41 -2.69 -17.66
CA LYS A 947 16.94 -3.94 -17.12
C LYS A 947 16.88 -3.97 -15.58
N PRO A 948 16.35 -5.06 -14.98
CA PRO A 948 16.26 -5.17 -13.54
C PRO A 948 17.65 -5.19 -12.89
N GLY A 949 17.70 -4.69 -11.65
CA GLY A 949 18.88 -4.78 -10.80
C GLY A 949 19.25 -6.24 -10.52
N VAL A 950 20.54 -6.49 -10.29
CA VAL A 950 21.07 -7.80 -9.89
C VAL A 950 21.57 -7.74 -8.44
N PRO A 951 21.56 -8.86 -7.70
CA PRO A 951 21.95 -8.87 -6.28
C PRO A 951 23.46 -8.70 -6.05
N TYR A 952 24.27 -8.73 -7.12
CA TYR A 952 25.72 -8.56 -7.07
C TYR A 952 26.18 -7.22 -7.68
N LYS A 953 27.44 -6.86 -7.46
CA LYS A 953 28.02 -5.63 -8.03
C LYS A 953 28.13 -5.75 -9.55
N ARG A 954 27.39 -4.91 -10.27
CA ARG A 954 27.45 -4.82 -11.72
C ARG A 954 27.66 -3.37 -12.18
N PHE A 955 28.79 -3.10 -12.82
CA PHE A 955 29.04 -1.85 -13.53
C PHE A 955 28.19 -1.83 -14.80
N ARG A 956 27.46 -0.74 -15.02
CA ARG A 956 26.57 -0.58 -16.18
C ARG A 956 27.36 0.00 -17.36
N CYS A 957 26.93 -0.34 -18.57
CA CYS A 957 27.59 0.08 -19.81
C CYS A 957 26.59 0.67 -20.81
N VAL A 958 27.02 1.71 -21.53
CA VAL A 958 26.29 2.29 -22.66
C VAL A 958 27.05 2.10 -23.96
N THR A 959 26.36 2.15 -25.09
CA THR A 959 27.00 2.11 -26.42
C THR A 959 26.53 3.31 -27.26
N PRO A 960 27.42 4.15 -27.82
CA PRO A 960 27.04 5.28 -28.68
C PRO A 960 26.16 4.88 -29.86
N SER A 961 26.51 3.78 -30.53
CA SER A 961 25.76 3.19 -31.63
C SER A 961 26.24 1.76 -31.83
N TRP A 962 25.65 1.06 -32.80
CA TRP A 962 26.16 -0.24 -33.22
C TRP A 962 25.73 -0.57 -34.66
N ASP A 963 26.72 -0.82 -35.52
CA ASP A 963 26.58 -1.18 -36.92
C ASP A 963 27.84 -1.90 -37.42
N ASN A 964 27.81 -3.23 -37.46
CA ASN A 964 28.94 -4.05 -37.95
C ASN A 964 28.87 -4.38 -39.45
N SER A 965 28.11 -3.62 -40.24
CA SER A 965 28.01 -3.82 -41.70
C SER A 965 29.30 -3.51 -42.46
N ALA A 966 30.24 -2.76 -41.87
CA ALA A 966 31.59 -2.60 -42.43
C ALA A 966 32.41 -3.91 -42.41
N ARG A 967 32.11 -4.81 -41.44
CA ARG A 967 32.72 -6.15 -41.34
C ARG A 967 31.92 -7.22 -42.09
N ARG A 968 30.60 -7.05 -42.21
CA ARG A 968 29.67 -8.07 -42.71
C ARG A 968 28.72 -7.50 -43.76
N GLN A 969 28.71 -8.09 -44.96
CA GLN A 969 27.74 -7.72 -46.01
C GLN A 969 26.36 -8.35 -45.79
N GLU A 970 26.30 -9.49 -45.09
CA GLU A 970 25.09 -10.19 -44.68
C GLU A 970 25.21 -10.61 -43.20
N GLY A 971 24.09 -10.69 -42.49
CA GLY A 971 24.03 -11.02 -41.07
C GLY A 971 24.58 -9.92 -40.16
N ALA A 972 24.62 -8.66 -40.62
CA ALA A 972 25.02 -7.53 -39.81
C ALA A 972 23.92 -7.16 -38.80
N ASN A 973 24.32 -6.72 -37.60
CA ASN A 973 23.42 -6.06 -36.65
C ASN A 973 23.58 -4.55 -36.83
N ILE A 974 22.49 -3.88 -37.15
CA ILE A 974 22.47 -2.46 -37.51
C ILE A 974 21.40 -1.76 -36.66
N PHE A 975 21.83 -0.85 -35.78
CA PHE A 975 20.93 0.00 -35.01
C PHE A 975 20.77 1.36 -35.67
N VAL A 976 19.58 1.62 -36.21
CA VAL A 976 19.23 2.90 -36.82
C VAL A 976 18.62 3.86 -35.80
N GLY A 977 18.76 5.15 -36.02
CA GLY A 977 18.18 6.18 -35.15
C GLY A 977 19.03 6.56 -33.94
N SER A 978 20.28 6.09 -33.83
CA SER A 978 21.18 6.60 -32.79
C SER A 978 21.45 8.10 -32.97
N THR A 979 21.30 8.85 -31.89
CA THR A 979 21.53 10.29 -31.80
C THR A 979 22.31 10.65 -30.54
N PRO A 980 23.10 11.75 -30.55
CA PRO A 980 23.80 12.22 -29.36
C PRO A 980 22.88 12.44 -28.14
N ASP A 981 21.64 12.90 -28.36
CA ASP A 981 20.69 13.16 -27.29
C ASP A 981 20.19 11.86 -26.64
N LYS A 982 19.79 10.86 -27.43
CA LYS A 982 19.36 9.56 -26.88
C LYS A 982 20.50 8.84 -26.16
N TYR A 983 21.72 8.89 -26.71
CA TYR A 983 22.92 8.41 -26.04
C TYR A 983 23.18 9.14 -24.72
N ARG A 984 23.02 10.48 -24.68
CA ARG A 984 23.14 11.28 -23.46
C ARG A 984 22.17 10.79 -22.38
N GLN A 985 20.89 10.64 -22.73
CA GLN A 985 19.84 10.20 -21.80
C GLN A 985 20.17 8.82 -21.20
N TRP A 986 20.62 7.88 -22.03
CA TRP A 986 21.02 6.56 -21.55
C TRP A 986 22.26 6.65 -20.63
N LEU A 987 23.25 7.46 -21.00
CA LEU A 987 24.43 7.67 -20.15
C LEU A 987 24.09 8.35 -18.83
N GLU A 988 23.22 9.36 -18.83
CA GLU A 988 22.72 10.03 -17.61
C GLU A 988 22.04 9.02 -16.67
N HIS A 989 21.20 8.13 -17.22
CA HIS A 989 20.56 7.07 -16.46
C HIS A 989 21.60 6.15 -15.80
N VAL A 990 22.59 5.67 -16.58
CA VAL A 990 23.68 4.81 -16.09
C VAL A 990 24.55 5.50 -15.04
N LEU A 991 24.91 6.78 -15.25
CA LEU A 991 25.68 7.57 -14.30
C LEU A 991 24.89 7.81 -13.01
N SER A 992 23.58 8.09 -13.12
CA SER A 992 22.70 8.21 -11.96
C SER A 992 22.66 6.89 -11.18
N PHE A 993 22.35 5.77 -11.83
CA PHE A 993 22.38 4.44 -11.21
C PHE A 993 23.71 4.17 -10.49
N THR A 994 24.83 4.51 -11.12
CA THR A 994 26.17 4.29 -10.57
C THR A 994 26.43 5.13 -9.32
N ARG A 995 26.05 6.43 -9.33
CA ARG A 995 26.18 7.32 -8.15
C ARG A 995 25.37 6.82 -6.95
N GLN A 996 24.21 6.25 -7.25
CA GLN A 996 23.24 5.80 -6.26
C GLN A 996 23.64 4.46 -5.64
N ARG A 997 24.17 3.53 -6.45
CA ARG A 997 24.45 2.16 -6.02
C ARG A 997 25.85 1.95 -5.45
N PHE A 998 26.83 2.76 -5.86
CA PHE A 998 28.24 2.55 -5.51
C PHE A 998 28.84 3.79 -4.81
N GLY A 999 29.79 3.54 -3.90
CA GLY A 999 30.53 4.56 -3.16
C GLY A 999 32.04 4.51 -3.44
N GLY A 1000 32.73 5.62 -3.18
CA GLY A 1000 34.19 5.71 -3.33
C GLY A 1000 34.67 5.34 -4.74
N ASP A 1001 35.76 4.56 -4.80
CA ASP A 1001 36.38 4.14 -6.05
C ASP A 1001 35.49 3.22 -6.91
N GLU A 1002 34.44 2.62 -6.35
CA GLU A 1002 33.55 1.71 -7.08
C GLU A 1002 32.51 2.44 -7.95
N ARG A 1003 32.46 3.78 -7.92
CA ARG A 1003 31.63 4.57 -8.83
C ARG A 1003 32.20 4.57 -10.25
N ILE A 1004 32.03 3.47 -10.96
CA ILE A 1004 32.53 3.28 -12.33
C ILE A 1004 31.36 2.98 -13.27
N ALA A 1005 31.33 3.67 -14.40
CA ALA A 1005 30.46 3.38 -15.54
C ALA A 1005 31.31 3.15 -16.79
N PHE A 1006 30.81 2.36 -17.74
CA PHE A 1006 31.54 2.05 -18.96
C PHE A 1006 30.84 2.59 -20.22
N VAL A 1007 31.64 2.97 -21.21
CA VAL A 1007 31.19 3.13 -22.59
C VAL A 1007 31.82 2.02 -23.43
N ASN A 1008 30.99 1.29 -24.17
CA ASN A 1008 31.42 0.09 -24.88
C ASN A 1008 32.48 0.35 -25.96
N ALA A 1009 32.70 1.60 -26.38
CA ALA A 1009 33.81 1.92 -27.26
C ALA A 1009 34.22 3.41 -27.24
N TRP A 1010 35.53 3.64 -27.22
CA TRP A 1010 36.15 4.87 -27.69
C TRP A 1010 36.22 4.86 -29.22
N ASN A 1011 36.78 3.79 -29.79
CA ASN A 1011 37.22 3.76 -31.19
C ASN A 1011 36.88 2.45 -31.94
N GLU A 1012 35.71 1.85 -31.77
CA GLU A 1012 35.31 0.62 -32.49
C GLU A 1012 34.64 0.96 -33.85
N TRP A 1013 35.43 1.58 -34.76
CA TRP A 1013 34.90 2.18 -35.99
C TRP A 1013 34.25 1.21 -36.97
N ALA A 1014 34.75 -0.02 -37.08
CA ALA A 1014 34.20 -1.01 -38.01
C ALA A 1014 32.89 -1.63 -37.53
N GLU A 1015 32.49 -1.35 -36.29
CA GLU A 1015 31.15 -1.64 -35.76
C GLU A 1015 30.32 -0.36 -35.59
N GLY A 1016 30.74 0.74 -36.22
CA GLY A 1016 30.05 2.03 -36.14
C GLY A 1016 29.84 2.47 -34.69
N ASN A 1017 30.66 1.99 -33.75
CA ASN A 1017 30.51 2.18 -32.32
C ASN A 1017 31.72 2.98 -31.81
N HIS A 1018 31.64 4.30 -31.83
CA HIS A 1018 32.76 5.15 -31.43
C HIS A 1018 32.27 6.43 -30.77
N LEU A 1019 33.02 6.86 -29.76
CA LEU A 1019 32.91 8.22 -29.21
C LEU A 1019 33.78 9.21 -29.98
N GLU A 1020 34.78 8.72 -30.71
CA GLU A 1020 35.63 9.58 -31.53
C GLU A 1020 34.82 10.38 -32.56
N PRO A 1021 35.20 11.64 -32.83
CA PRO A 1021 34.47 12.50 -33.77
C PRO A 1021 34.46 11.96 -35.20
N ASP A 1022 33.27 11.89 -35.79
CA ASP A 1022 33.07 11.59 -37.22
C ASP A 1022 32.63 12.83 -38.02
N GLN A 1023 32.57 12.70 -39.34
CA GLN A 1023 32.16 13.80 -40.22
C GLN A 1023 30.68 14.18 -40.12
N LYS A 1024 29.81 13.31 -39.60
CA LYS A 1024 28.36 13.54 -39.56
C LYS A 1024 27.94 14.28 -38.30
N PHE A 1025 28.42 13.82 -37.16
CA PHE A 1025 28.08 14.31 -35.83
C PHE A 1025 29.19 15.16 -35.20
N GLY A 1026 30.39 15.19 -35.80
CA GLY A 1026 31.51 15.94 -35.24
C GLY A 1026 31.77 15.51 -33.81
N ARG A 1027 31.79 16.47 -32.89
CA ARG A 1027 32.03 16.23 -31.45
C ARG A 1027 30.75 15.99 -30.64
N ALA A 1028 29.57 15.90 -31.26
CA ALA A 1028 28.30 15.90 -30.54
C ALA A 1028 28.14 14.74 -29.53
N TYR A 1029 28.68 13.55 -29.80
CA TYR A 1029 28.67 12.44 -28.81
C TYR A 1029 29.60 12.69 -27.61
N LEU A 1030 30.72 13.39 -27.83
CA LEU A 1030 31.61 13.82 -26.75
C LEU A 1030 30.97 14.95 -25.92
N GLU A 1031 30.32 15.90 -26.58
CA GLU A 1031 29.56 16.96 -25.92
C GLU A 1031 28.38 16.39 -25.11
N ALA A 1032 27.66 15.41 -25.66
CA ALA A 1032 26.66 14.63 -24.95
C ALA A 1032 27.27 13.91 -23.72
N THR A 1033 28.43 13.28 -23.88
CA THR A 1033 29.14 12.63 -22.76
C THR A 1033 29.47 13.63 -21.65
N LYS A 1034 30.04 14.78 -22.02
CA LYS A 1034 30.39 15.84 -21.08
C LYS A 1034 29.16 16.44 -20.41
N SER A 1035 28.07 16.66 -21.14
CA SER A 1035 26.81 17.17 -20.60
C SER A 1035 26.18 16.19 -19.60
N ALA A 1036 26.19 14.89 -19.91
CA ALA A 1036 25.72 13.85 -18.99
C ALA A 1036 26.53 13.80 -17.68
N LEU A 1037 27.84 14.06 -17.76
CA LEU A 1037 28.72 14.14 -16.60
C LEU A 1037 28.52 15.45 -15.81
N ASP A 1038 28.53 16.60 -16.48
CA ASP A 1038 28.46 17.91 -15.83
C ASP A 1038 27.06 18.24 -15.28
N GLY A 1039 26.01 17.55 -15.77
CA GLY A 1039 24.62 17.80 -15.36
C GLY A 1039 24.06 19.14 -15.85
N VAL A 1040 24.75 19.79 -16.80
CA VAL A 1040 24.35 21.07 -17.41
C VAL A 1040 24.05 20.82 -18.89
N TYR A 1041 22.88 21.26 -19.33
CA TYR A 1041 22.46 21.21 -20.72
C TYR A 1041 22.69 22.58 -21.38
N GLU A 1042 23.72 22.67 -22.22
CA GLU A 1042 23.80 23.68 -23.26
C GLU A 1042 24.04 22.95 -24.58
N VAL A 1043 23.12 23.09 -25.54
CA VAL A 1043 23.36 22.63 -26.91
C VAL A 1043 24.20 23.68 -27.61
N PRO A 1044 25.45 23.39 -28.03
CA PRO A 1044 26.09 24.21 -29.03
C PRO A 1044 25.50 23.80 -30.38
N VAL A 1045 24.43 24.47 -30.80
CA VAL A 1045 24.07 24.47 -32.21
C VAL A 1045 25.11 25.33 -32.92
N GLN A 1046 26.17 24.72 -33.45
CA GLN A 1046 26.89 25.35 -34.56
C GLN A 1046 26.14 25.04 -35.86
N PRO A 1047 25.55 26.05 -36.53
CA PRO A 1047 25.00 25.84 -37.85
C PRO A 1047 26.18 25.64 -38.81
N ALA A 1048 26.32 24.43 -39.34
CA ALA A 1048 27.03 24.26 -40.60
C ALA A 1048 26.31 25.15 -41.63
N ALA A 1049 27.08 26.02 -42.29
CA ALA A 1049 26.60 27.04 -43.20
C ALA A 1049 25.56 26.47 -44.20
N VAL A 1050 24.29 26.80 -43.98
CA VAL A 1050 23.22 26.55 -44.93
C VAL A 1050 23.35 27.63 -46.00
N GLN A 1051 23.70 27.23 -47.23
CA GLN A 1051 23.48 28.08 -48.40
C GLN A 1051 22.00 28.47 -48.41
N GLU A 1052 21.71 29.77 -48.48
CA GLU A 1052 20.34 30.25 -48.71
C GLU A 1052 19.78 29.56 -49.96
N VAL A 1053 18.88 28.60 -49.73
CA VAL A 1053 18.07 28.01 -50.79
C VAL A 1053 16.91 28.95 -51.02
N ASP A 1054 16.80 29.46 -52.24
CA ASP A 1054 15.70 30.29 -52.70
C ASP A 1054 14.38 29.49 -52.64
N LEU A 1055 13.59 29.77 -51.59
CA LEU A 1055 12.32 29.12 -51.32
C LEU A 1055 11.20 29.50 -52.31
N SER A 1056 11.46 30.41 -53.26
CA SER A 1056 10.49 30.74 -54.32
C SER A 1056 10.21 29.55 -55.25
N GLN A 1057 11.13 28.59 -55.36
CA GLN A 1057 10.94 27.39 -56.19
C GLN A 1057 10.03 26.33 -55.55
N TYR A 1058 9.83 26.36 -54.23
CA TYR A 1058 9.05 25.35 -53.51
C TYR A 1058 7.61 25.78 -53.22
N GLN A 1059 7.22 27.01 -53.58
CA GLN A 1059 5.85 27.51 -53.38
C GLN A 1059 4.80 26.63 -54.08
N HIS A 1060 5.14 26.05 -55.22
CA HIS A 1060 4.25 25.13 -55.93
C HIS A 1060 4.12 23.76 -55.24
N GLU A 1061 5.19 23.24 -54.63
CA GLU A 1061 5.16 21.96 -53.89
C GLU A 1061 4.44 22.10 -52.55
N VAL A 1062 4.62 23.22 -51.85
CA VAL A 1062 3.89 23.52 -50.61
C VAL A 1062 2.39 23.68 -50.90
N LEU A 1063 2.02 24.36 -51.99
CA LEU A 1063 0.61 24.47 -52.39
C LEU A 1063 0.02 23.11 -52.80
N ALA A 1064 0.80 22.25 -53.45
CA ALA A 1064 0.37 20.89 -53.79
C ALA A 1064 0.17 20.01 -52.54
N LEU A 1065 1.06 20.10 -51.54
CA LEU A 1065 0.95 19.39 -50.28
C LEU A 1065 -0.23 19.91 -49.43
N GLN A 1066 -0.48 21.22 -49.45
CA GLN A 1066 -1.66 21.80 -48.78
C GLN A 1066 -2.97 21.35 -49.44
N GLN A 1067 -3.01 21.20 -50.76
CA GLN A 1067 -4.15 20.65 -51.48
C GLN A 1067 -4.35 19.15 -51.21
N GLN A 1068 -3.27 18.38 -51.09
CA GLN A 1068 -3.32 16.97 -50.70
C GLN A 1068 -3.79 16.79 -49.26
N LEU A 1069 -3.32 17.61 -48.33
CA LEU A 1069 -3.77 17.60 -46.94
C LEU A 1069 -5.27 17.94 -46.83
N ALA A 1070 -5.74 18.93 -47.61
CA ALA A 1070 -7.16 19.28 -47.68
C ALA A 1070 -8.03 18.21 -48.38
N ALA A 1071 -7.45 17.34 -49.21
CA ALA A 1071 -8.14 16.20 -49.80
C ALA A 1071 -8.26 15.06 -48.78
N VAL A 1072 -7.18 14.74 -48.06
CA VAL A 1072 -7.17 13.73 -46.98
C VAL A 1072 -8.10 14.13 -45.84
N GLN A 1073 -8.17 15.42 -45.48
CA GLN A 1073 -9.09 15.91 -44.47
C GLN A 1073 -10.56 15.76 -44.90
N ARG A 1074 -10.88 15.98 -46.18
CA ARG A 1074 -12.24 15.75 -46.71
C ARG A 1074 -12.60 14.27 -46.73
N GLU A 1075 -11.67 13.40 -47.10
CA GLU A 1075 -11.87 11.94 -47.09
C GLU A 1075 -12.09 11.42 -45.67
N LYS A 1076 -11.35 11.96 -44.69
CA LYS A 1076 -11.57 11.68 -43.26
C LYS A 1076 -12.97 12.09 -42.80
N GLU A 1077 -13.42 13.28 -43.15
CA GLU A 1077 -14.78 13.75 -42.81
C GLU A 1077 -15.88 12.90 -43.46
N GLU A 1078 -15.68 12.44 -44.69
CA GLU A 1078 -16.61 11.54 -45.38
C GLU A 1078 -16.65 10.15 -44.72
N LEU A 1079 -15.49 9.62 -44.30
CA LEU A 1079 -15.40 8.36 -43.56
C LEU A 1079 -16.05 8.46 -42.17
N GLU A 1080 -15.88 9.58 -41.47
CA GLU A 1080 -16.53 9.82 -40.18
C GLU A 1080 -18.05 9.92 -40.32
N ARG A 1081 -18.56 10.57 -41.37
CA ARG A 1081 -20.00 10.59 -41.68
C ARG A 1081 -20.52 9.21 -42.07
N ALA A 1082 -19.76 8.43 -42.86
CA ALA A 1082 -20.13 7.07 -43.22
C ALA A 1082 -20.16 6.15 -41.99
N ALA A 1083 -19.21 6.29 -41.07
CA ALA A 1083 -19.18 5.55 -39.81
C ALA A 1083 -20.37 5.90 -38.90
N ALA A 1084 -20.74 7.18 -38.83
CA ALA A 1084 -21.94 7.61 -38.10
C ALA A 1084 -23.23 7.02 -38.70
N LEU A 1085 -23.37 7.04 -40.02
CA LEU A 1085 -24.52 6.46 -40.72
C LEU A 1085 -24.58 4.93 -40.53
N LEU A 1086 -23.43 4.25 -40.56
CA LEU A 1086 -23.36 2.81 -40.31
C LEU A 1086 -23.78 2.47 -38.87
N LYS A 1087 -23.40 3.32 -37.91
CA LYS A 1087 -23.77 3.17 -36.50
C LYS A 1087 -25.28 3.35 -36.30
N GLU A 1088 -25.89 4.30 -37.00
CA GLU A 1088 -27.34 4.52 -36.99
C GLU A 1088 -28.10 3.36 -37.67
N GLN A 1089 -27.56 2.83 -38.78
CA GLN A 1089 -28.12 1.63 -39.44
C GLN A 1089 -27.98 0.37 -38.59
N LEU A 1090 -26.89 0.23 -37.83
CA LEU A 1090 -26.70 -0.87 -36.88
C LEU A 1090 -27.70 -0.76 -35.72
N ALA A 1091 -27.89 0.44 -35.15
CA ALA A 1091 -28.90 0.66 -34.11
C ALA A 1091 -30.33 0.35 -34.61
N ALA A 1092 -30.70 0.81 -35.81
CA ALA A 1092 -31.99 0.51 -36.42
C ALA A 1092 -32.16 -1.00 -36.73
N ARG A 1093 -31.08 -1.69 -37.09
CA ARG A 1093 -31.07 -3.14 -37.29
C ARG A 1093 -31.27 -3.87 -35.98
N ASP A 1094 -30.62 -3.44 -34.90
CA ASP A 1094 -30.74 -4.05 -33.58
C ASP A 1094 -32.16 -3.89 -33.01
N GLU A 1095 -32.81 -2.74 -33.22
CA GLU A 1095 -34.23 -2.55 -32.92
C GLU A 1095 -35.14 -3.49 -33.73
N LEU A 1096 -34.86 -3.67 -35.02
CA LEU A 1096 -35.58 -4.60 -35.90
C LEU A 1096 -35.38 -6.07 -35.48
N VAL A 1097 -34.20 -6.42 -35.00
CA VAL A 1097 -33.89 -7.75 -34.45
C VAL A 1097 -34.65 -7.94 -33.14
N ALA A 1098 -34.59 -7.00 -32.20
CA ALA A 1098 -35.33 -7.06 -30.95
C ALA A 1098 -36.85 -7.18 -31.16
N ALA A 1099 -37.41 -6.41 -32.11
CA ALA A 1099 -38.84 -6.49 -32.44
C ALA A 1099 -39.23 -7.84 -33.08
N ARG A 1100 -38.32 -8.46 -33.85
CA ARG A 1100 -38.53 -9.80 -34.43
C ARG A 1100 -38.41 -10.90 -33.36
N GLU A 1101 -37.47 -10.76 -32.44
CA GLU A 1101 -37.30 -11.68 -31.31
C GLU A 1101 -38.53 -11.66 -30.41
N ALA A 1102 -39.04 -10.48 -30.04
CA ALA A 1102 -40.28 -10.35 -29.26
C ALA A 1102 -41.49 -10.98 -29.98
N ARG A 1103 -41.58 -10.82 -31.31
CA ARG A 1103 -42.65 -11.44 -32.11
C ARG A 1103 -42.51 -12.96 -32.22
N ILE A 1104 -41.28 -13.48 -32.25
CA ILE A 1104 -41.01 -14.92 -32.20
C ILE A 1104 -41.40 -15.47 -30.84
N GLU A 1105 -41.11 -14.74 -29.76
CA GLU A 1105 -41.49 -15.10 -28.40
C GLU A 1105 -43.02 -15.15 -28.23
N ASP A 1106 -43.75 -14.16 -28.73
CA ASP A 1106 -45.23 -14.18 -28.76
C ASP A 1106 -45.78 -15.38 -29.54
N LEU A 1107 -45.18 -15.72 -30.68
CA LEU A 1107 -45.58 -16.87 -31.50
C LEU A 1107 -45.29 -18.21 -30.80
N LEU A 1108 -44.20 -18.30 -30.03
CA LEU A 1108 -43.83 -19.45 -29.21
C LEU A 1108 -44.80 -19.70 -28.04
N HIS A 1109 -45.52 -18.66 -27.59
CA HIS A 1109 -46.53 -18.73 -26.54
C HIS A 1109 -47.97 -18.87 -27.06
N SER A 1110 -48.18 -18.92 -28.39
CA SER A 1110 -49.53 -19.05 -28.95
C SER A 1110 -50.10 -20.48 -28.80
N ALA A 1111 -51.40 -20.58 -28.52
CA ALA A 1111 -52.10 -21.85 -28.25
C ALA A 1111 -52.31 -22.77 -29.49
N SER A 1112 -51.80 -22.40 -30.67
CA SER A 1112 -51.96 -23.18 -31.90
C SER A 1112 -50.78 -24.13 -32.13
N TRP A 1113 -50.96 -25.41 -31.76
CA TRP A 1113 -49.91 -26.45 -31.82
C TRP A 1113 -49.27 -26.65 -33.21
N LYS A 1114 -49.98 -26.31 -34.30
CA LYS A 1114 -49.46 -26.43 -35.68
C LYS A 1114 -48.39 -25.40 -36.03
N VAL A 1115 -48.25 -24.32 -35.26
CA VAL A 1115 -47.26 -23.25 -35.48
C VAL A 1115 -46.11 -23.35 -34.47
N THR A 1116 -46.40 -23.70 -33.22
CA THR A 1116 -45.44 -23.68 -32.11
C THR A 1116 -44.39 -24.80 -32.16
N GLU A 1117 -44.74 -26.01 -32.62
CA GLU A 1117 -43.82 -27.16 -32.56
C GLU A 1117 -42.66 -27.12 -33.57
N PRO A 1118 -42.87 -26.73 -34.85
CA PRO A 1118 -41.77 -26.52 -35.79
C PRO A 1118 -40.85 -25.37 -35.39
N LEU A 1119 -41.41 -24.28 -34.84
CA LEU A 1119 -40.65 -23.10 -34.40
C LEU A 1119 -39.78 -23.41 -33.17
N ARG A 1120 -40.30 -24.16 -32.19
CA ARG A 1120 -39.53 -24.55 -31.00
C ARG A 1120 -38.32 -25.42 -31.37
N LYS A 1121 -38.47 -26.36 -32.31
CA LYS A 1121 -37.35 -27.15 -32.86
C LYS A 1121 -36.30 -26.29 -33.57
N ALA A 1122 -36.72 -25.32 -34.37
CA ALA A 1122 -35.79 -24.42 -35.06
C ALA A 1122 -35.02 -23.52 -34.07
N TYR A 1123 -35.69 -23.04 -33.02
CA TYR A 1123 -35.09 -22.22 -31.97
C TYR A 1123 -34.06 -22.99 -31.12
N GLU A 1124 -34.34 -24.24 -30.75
CA GLU A 1124 -33.40 -25.12 -30.05
C GLU A 1124 -32.14 -25.44 -30.87
N VAL A 1125 -32.29 -25.59 -32.20
CA VAL A 1125 -31.15 -25.79 -33.11
C VAL A 1125 -30.30 -24.52 -33.20
N ALA A 1126 -30.92 -23.34 -33.24
CA ALA A 1126 -30.22 -22.06 -33.29
C ALA A 1126 -29.44 -21.77 -31.99
N GLN A 1127 -30.03 -22.05 -30.80
CA GLN A 1127 -29.31 -21.90 -29.52
C GLN A 1127 -28.10 -22.84 -29.41
N LYS A 1128 -28.19 -24.07 -29.94
CA LYS A 1128 -27.04 -25.00 -30.00
C LYS A 1128 -25.91 -24.54 -30.93
N MET A 1129 -26.15 -23.59 -31.84
CA MET A 1129 -25.14 -23.06 -32.75
C MET A 1129 -24.44 -21.78 -32.26
N GLN A 1130 -24.82 -21.21 -31.11
CA GLN A 1130 -24.23 -19.96 -30.57
C GLN A 1130 -22.77 -20.06 -30.08
N GLY A 1131 -22.11 -21.22 -30.24
CA GLY A 1131 -20.68 -21.40 -29.91
C GLY A 1131 -19.69 -21.08 -31.04
N LYS A 1132 -20.14 -20.58 -32.20
CA LYS A 1132 -19.25 -20.08 -33.27
C LYS A 1132 -19.77 -18.75 -33.79
N LYS A 1133 -19.25 -17.66 -33.23
CA LYS A 1133 -19.29 -16.34 -33.86
C LYS A 1133 -17.95 -16.07 -34.53
#